data_AF-A0A2N1JMA8-F1
#
_entry.id   AF-A0A2N1JMA8-F1
#
_cell.length_a   1.000
_cell.length_b   1.000
_cell.length_c   1.000
_cell.angle_alpha   90.00
_cell.angle_beta   90.00
_cell.angle_gamma   90.00
#
_symmetry.space_group_name_H-M   'P 1'
#
loop_
_entity.id
_entity.type
_entity.pdbx_description
1 polymer ?
#
loop_
_entity_poly.entity_id
_entity_poly.type
_entity_poly.pdbx_seq_one_letter_code
_entity_poly.pdbx_strand_id
1 'polypeptide(L)'
;MTHVLQNVVFPLDRDPDLLPLYADPETWSVIDEEPVRVSNRAHLGNILGRHRARIVSGRRVSLGTYFNAFPASYWQHWTGVRQVRLTVHTSGPATILVYRSNGQGVRQRIDTREVTGEASTPFDLSLNEYSDGGWIWFDLVADEKHATLEGAQWTTDQEPVRHGKASLGITTYNKPDYCVDTLKALADSPDALEFVDRVFLVDQGTQLVAEQDGYAEVAARLGETLQVIRQGNLGGSGGFARSMHETLQRPESDFVQLLDDDVRLEPESLRRSIVFARYATTPVLVGGHMFDLLDRPKLHGWAEVVDEHPFMWRNLYQEKMPHDFGAANLRQSPLLHARMDADYNGWWMCLIPLDAIREVGLSLPAFIKWDDAEFCLRAGEAGFPTVSLPGVALWHVSWVNKDDTIDWQAYFHARNRIVAGLLHSSAPRGGRLLKHSLRVDLKHLMMMQYYPVALRARALQDVLSGPAHMRQNLASAMPEARELAGHFPETIVHRDPNRVLHSRKGRQVFKRMKQHDFDSPTGLRLRSFTMRTLLAHWLRSPDPANVAQPEVEFGKGDAHWWRVPRFDSVLVSSADGSGKNVYTRDRAQYRRMLTESVRLHRRLRRNWPRLQAEYRAALPQLVSDDSWRRIFEEQA
;
A
#
# COMPACT_ATOMS: atom_id res chain seq x y z
N MET A 1 -29.74 20.40 2.64
CA MET A 1 -28.87 21.44 2.03
C MET A 1 -28.03 20.74 0.96
N THR A 2 -27.41 21.46 0.01
CA THR A 2 -26.57 20.80 -1.00
C THR A 2 -25.16 20.57 -0.46
N HIS A 3 -24.70 19.32 -0.51
CA HIS A 3 -23.40 18.88 0.01
C HIS A 3 -22.48 18.41 -1.11
N VAL A 4 -21.20 18.79 -1.06
CA VAL A 4 -20.21 18.39 -2.08
C VAL A 4 -19.58 17.03 -1.73
N LEU A 5 -19.83 16.03 -2.58
CA LEU A 5 -19.26 14.69 -2.45
C LEU A 5 -17.87 14.61 -3.08
N GLN A 6 -17.69 15.16 -4.28
CA GLN A 6 -16.46 15.08 -5.06
C GLN A 6 -16.24 16.33 -5.89
N ASN A 7 -15.03 16.91 -5.86
CA ASN A 7 -14.62 17.97 -6.79
C ASN A 7 -13.87 17.36 -7.98
N VAL A 8 -14.05 17.95 -9.17
CA VAL A 8 -13.15 17.71 -10.30
C VAL A 8 -11.86 18.48 -10.09
N VAL A 9 -10.74 17.78 -10.24
CA VAL A 9 -9.41 18.26 -9.90
C VAL A 9 -8.38 17.92 -10.98
N PHE A 10 -7.26 18.64 -10.99
CA PHE A 10 -6.12 18.44 -11.88
C PHE A 10 -4.80 18.41 -11.08
N PRO A 11 -3.73 17.80 -11.60
CA PRO A 11 -2.49 17.59 -10.85
C PRO A 11 -1.98 18.83 -10.12
N LEU A 12 -1.51 18.66 -8.88
CA LEU A 12 -0.77 19.70 -8.16
C LEU A 12 0.61 19.95 -8.80
N ASP A 13 1.26 18.85 -9.19
CA ASP A 13 2.54 18.87 -9.89
C ASP A 13 2.34 19.11 -11.39
N ARG A 14 3.24 19.86 -12.02
CA ARG A 14 3.29 20.00 -13.49
C ARG A 14 4.01 18.80 -14.13
N ASP A 15 3.47 17.61 -13.90
CA ASP A 15 4.00 16.34 -14.37
C ASP A 15 3.05 15.73 -15.43
N PRO A 16 3.50 15.56 -16.69
CA PRO A 16 2.63 15.06 -17.75
C PRO A 16 2.24 13.59 -17.54
N ASP A 17 3.04 12.80 -16.82
CA ASP A 17 2.78 11.37 -16.59
C ASP A 17 1.61 11.16 -15.63
N LEU A 18 1.24 12.19 -14.86
CA LEU A 18 0.05 12.19 -14.01
C LEU A 18 -1.24 12.44 -14.77
N LEU A 19 -1.20 13.10 -15.93
CA LEU A 19 -2.42 13.53 -16.65
C LEU A 19 -3.45 12.41 -16.87
N PRO A 20 -3.08 11.17 -17.24
CA PRO A 20 -4.04 10.07 -17.42
C PRO A 20 -4.91 9.78 -16.18
N LEU A 21 -4.46 10.16 -14.98
CA LEU A 21 -5.22 10.00 -13.73
C LEU A 21 -6.30 11.06 -13.55
N TYR A 22 -6.23 12.18 -14.28
CA TYR A 22 -7.11 13.34 -14.12
C TYR A 22 -7.90 13.67 -15.40
N ALA A 23 -7.27 13.67 -16.58
CA ALA A 23 -7.94 13.97 -17.84
C ALA A 23 -7.34 13.17 -18.99
N ASP A 24 -8.19 12.69 -19.88
CA ASP A 24 -7.75 11.93 -21.05
C ASP A 24 -8.19 12.58 -22.38
N PRO A 25 -7.30 13.29 -23.07
CA PRO A 25 -7.54 13.81 -24.42
C PRO A 25 -7.24 12.78 -25.53
N GLU A 26 -6.84 11.55 -25.18
CA GLU A 26 -6.27 10.61 -26.11
C GLU A 26 -7.31 9.80 -26.89
N THR A 27 -6.88 9.34 -28.05
CA THR A 27 -7.59 8.39 -28.90
C THR A 27 -7.03 7.01 -28.65
N TRP A 28 -7.94 6.06 -28.43
CA TRP A 28 -7.63 4.67 -28.12
C TRP A 28 -8.18 3.75 -29.20
N SER A 29 -7.42 2.70 -29.51
CA SER A 29 -7.81 1.58 -30.35
C SER A 29 -7.63 0.27 -29.56
N VAL A 30 -8.04 -0.85 -30.15
CA VAL A 30 -7.81 -2.20 -29.61
C VAL A 30 -7.05 -3.00 -30.66
N ILE A 31 -5.91 -3.59 -30.27
CA ILE A 31 -5.10 -4.47 -31.12
C ILE A 31 -4.81 -5.74 -30.30
N ASP A 32 -5.15 -6.91 -30.85
CA ASP A 32 -4.98 -8.20 -30.16
C ASP A 32 -5.62 -8.22 -28.74
N GLU A 33 -6.82 -7.66 -28.62
CA GLU A 33 -7.57 -7.51 -27.35
C GLU A 33 -6.93 -6.57 -26.31
N GLU A 34 -5.79 -5.97 -26.62
CA GLU A 34 -5.11 -5.01 -25.75
C GLU A 34 -5.42 -3.57 -26.19
N PRO A 35 -5.67 -2.66 -25.23
CA PRO A 35 -5.86 -1.25 -25.55
C PRO A 35 -4.56 -0.60 -26.00
N VAL A 36 -4.62 0.14 -27.10
CA VAL A 36 -3.47 0.86 -27.65
C VAL A 36 -3.81 2.33 -27.80
N ARG A 37 -3.02 3.17 -27.14
CA ARG A 37 -3.07 4.63 -27.33
C ARG A 37 -2.48 4.98 -28.71
N VAL A 38 -3.27 5.61 -29.58
CA VAL A 38 -2.88 5.96 -30.96
C VAL A 38 -2.68 7.46 -31.17
N SER A 39 -2.65 8.25 -30.09
CA SER A 39 -2.37 9.68 -30.12
C SER A 39 -1.44 10.12 -28.98
N ASN A 40 -0.99 11.37 -29.05
CA ASN A 40 -0.23 12.04 -28.00
C ASN A 40 -0.70 13.49 -27.90
N ARG A 41 -1.84 13.70 -27.24
CA ARG A 41 -2.56 14.98 -27.12
C ARG A 41 -2.55 15.53 -25.68
N ALA A 42 -2.04 14.76 -24.72
CA ALA A 42 -1.86 15.18 -23.34
C ALA A 42 -0.81 16.28 -23.26
N HIS A 43 -1.26 17.49 -22.91
CA HIS A 43 -0.39 18.65 -22.78
C HIS A 43 -0.72 19.41 -21.50
N LEU A 44 0.26 19.56 -20.61
CA LEU A 44 0.13 20.32 -19.37
C LEU A 44 -0.25 21.79 -19.58
N GLY A 45 0.06 22.37 -20.74
CA GLY A 45 -0.36 23.73 -21.10
C GLY A 45 -1.88 23.92 -21.19
N ASN A 46 -2.64 22.82 -21.23
CA ASN A 46 -4.10 22.83 -21.16
C ASN A 46 -4.63 22.76 -19.73
N ILE A 47 -3.81 22.46 -18.72
CA ILE A 47 -4.21 22.56 -17.31
C ILE A 47 -3.96 23.99 -16.86
N LEU A 48 -5.05 24.72 -16.59
CA LEU A 48 -5.00 26.15 -16.26
C LEU A 48 -4.96 26.40 -14.76
N GLY A 49 -5.29 25.39 -13.95
CA GLY A 49 -5.25 25.42 -12.49
C GLY A 49 -5.85 24.16 -11.91
N ARG A 50 -5.98 24.13 -10.58
CA ARG A 50 -6.42 22.95 -9.83
C ARG A 50 -7.80 22.43 -10.24
N HIS A 51 -8.70 23.30 -10.68
CA HIS A 51 -10.06 22.94 -11.11
C HIS A 51 -10.36 23.33 -12.55
N ARG A 52 -9.37 23.87 -13.27
CA ARG A 52 -9.57 24.51 -14.58
C ARG A 52 -8.75 23.87 -15.67
N ALA A 53 -9.38 23.59 -16.81
CA ALA A 53 -8.69 23.05 -17.98
C ALA A 53 -9.23 23.61 -19.29
N ARG A 54 -8.33 23.86 -20.24
CA ARG A 54 -8.64 24.23 -21.61
C ARG A 54 -8.91 23.00 -22.46
N ILE A 55 -10.01 23.03 -23.19
CA ILE A 55 -10.39 22.06 -24.20
C ILE A 55 -10.08 22.68 -25.57
N VAL A 56 -9.10 22.09 -26.27
CA VAL A 56 -8.65 22.60 -27.58
C VAL A 56 -9.78 22.45 -28.61
N SER A 57 -9.95 23.43 -29.50
CA SER A 57 -10.99 23.41 -30.56
C SER A 57 -10.94 22.09 -31.34
N GLY A 58 -12.11 21.53 -31.65
CA GLY A 58 -12.27 20.24 -32.31
C GLY A 58 -11.76 19.04 -31.53
N ARG A 59 -11.48 19.17 -30.22
CA ARG A 59 -11.02 18.07 -29.36
C ARG A 59 -12.07 17.67 -28.34
N ARG A 60 -12.03 16.38 -28.02
CA ARG A 60 -12.72 15.77 -26.89
C ARG A 60 -11.71 15.45 -25.79
N VAL A 61 -12.06 15.79 -24.56
CA VAL A 61 -11.33 15.40 -23.35
C VAL A 61 -12.29 14.65 -22.45
N SER A 62 -11.91 13.46 -22.02
CA SER A 62 -12.68 12.65 -21.09
C SER A 62 -12.21 12.87 -19.66
N LEU A 63 -13.16 13.02 -18.74
CA LEU A 63 -12.92 13.01 -17.29
C LEU A 63 -13.28 11.65 -16.69
N GLY A 64 -13.42 10.62 -17.53
CA GLY A 64 -13.51 9.21 -17.14
C GLY A 64 -12.14 8.68 -16.71
N THR A 65 -11.59 9.28 -15.65
CA THR A 65 -10.25 9.05 -15.12
C THR A 65 -10.31 8.74 -13.63
N TYR A 66 -9.22 8.22 -13.08
CA TYR A 66 -9.18 7.75 -11.69
C TYR A 66 -9.66 8.78 -10.68
N PHE A 67 -9.20 10.04 -10.78
CA PHE A 67 -9.58 11.08 -9.83
C PHE A 67 -10.87 11.82 -10.18
N ASN A 68 -11.36 11.82 -11.43
CA ASN A 68 -12.51 12.67 -11.81
C ASN A 68 -13.79 11.91 -12.14
N ALA A 69 -13.71 10.60 -12.40
CA ALA A 69 -14.90 9.75 -12.44
C ALA A 69 -15.46 9.55 -11.02
N PHE A 70 -16.77 9.43 -10.92
CA PHE A 70 -17.49 9.16 -9.67
C PHE A 70 -17.66 7.65 -9.47
N PRO A 71 -17.16 7.05 -8.36
CA PRO A 71 -17.19 5.61 -8.11
C PRO A 71 -18.58 5.15 -7.65
N ALA A 72 -19.55 5.21 -8.55
CA ALA A 72 -20.98 5.06 -8.27
C ALA A 72 -21.35 3.77 -7.52
N SER A 73 -20.70 2.65 -7.85
CA SER A 73 -20.95 1.36 -7.19
C SER A 73 -20.58 1.35 -5.71
N TYR A 74 -19.49 2.02 -5.32
CA TYR A 74 -19.05 2.11 -3.93
C TYR A 74 -20.01 2.99 -3.13
N TRP A 75 -20.45 4.12 -3.68
CA TRP A 75 -21.44 4.98 -3.06
C TRP A 75 -22.80 4.29 -2.90
N GLN A 76 -23.29 3.61 -3.95
CA GLN A 76 -24.55 2.88 -3.88
C GLN A 76 -24.52 1.76 -2.83
N HIS A 77 -23.40 1.04 -2.74
CA HIS A 77 -23.26 -0.11 -1.84
C HIS A 77 -23.14 0.29 -0.38
N TRP A 78 -22.28 1.27 -0.05
CA TRP A 78 -21.93 1.58 1.33
C TRP A 78 -22.75 2.72 1.95
N THR A 79 -23.37 3.58 1.13
CA THR A 79 -24.06 4.80 1.60
C THR A 79 -25.55 4.76 1.33
N GLY A 80 -26.28 5.68 1.98
CA GLY A 80 -27.70 5.93 1.71
C GLY A 80 -27.98 6.77 0.46
N VAL A 81 -26.94 7.30 -0.21
CA VAL A 81 -27.08 8.25 -1.32
C VAL A 81 -27.66 7.57 -2.55
N ARG A 82 -28.82 8.05 -3.03
CA ARG A 82 -29.47 7.54 -4.26
C ARG A 82 -29.62 8.57 -5.37
N GLN A 83 -29.39 9.83 -5.07
CA GLN A 83 -29.40 10.93 -6.03
C GLN A 83 -28.11 11.73 -5.88
N VAL A 84 -27.42 11.93 -7.00
CA VAL A 84 -26.23 12.77 -7.11
C VAL A 84 -26.45 13.73 -8.26
N ARG A 85 -26.05 14.98 -8.07
CA ARG A 85 -26.04 16.00 -9.12
C ARG A 85 -24.61 16.27 -9.56
N LEU A 86 -24.34 16.15 -10.85
CA LEU A 86 -23.12 16.68 -11.46
C LEU A 86 -23.42 18.11 -11.94
N THR A 87 -22.66 19.10 -11.47
CA THR A 87 -22.71 20.47 -12.00
C THR A 87 -21.40 20.78 -12.68
N VAL A 88 -21.45 21.16 -13.96
CA VAL A 88 -20.28 21.50 -14.77
C VAL A 88 -20.33 22.97 -15.15
N HIS A 89 -19.24 23.70 -14.86
CA HIS A 89 -19.07 25.11 -15.21
C HIS A 89 -18.13 25.23 -16.40
N THR A 90 -18.59 25.88 -17.47
CA THR A 90 -17.83 26.03 -18.72
C THR A 90 -17.85 27.44 -19.25
N SER A 91 -16.78 27.82 -19.95
CA SER A 91 -16.70 29.05 -20.74
C SER A 91 -16.38 28.72 -22.20
N GLY A 92 -17.15 29.27 -23.14
CA GLY A 92 -17.01 29.01 -24.57
C GLY A 92 -17.92 27.89 -25.09
N PRO A 93 -17.95 27.65 -26.42
CA PRO A 93 -18.83 26.65 -27.02
C PRO A 93 -18.32 25.23 -26.74
N ALA A 94 -19.14 24.41 -26.08
CA ALA A 94 -18.82 23.02 -25.77
C ALA A 94 -20.06 22.12 -25.80
N THR A 95 -19.84 20.83 -25.99
CA THR A 95 -20.82 19.77 -25.70
C THR A 95 -20.35 18.98 -24.50
N ILE A 96 -21.21 18.86 -23.49
CA ILE A 96 -21.00 18.04 -22.30
C ILE A 96 -21.71 16.71 -22.51
N LEU A 97 -20.98 15.60 -22.39
CA LEU A 97 -21.50 14.25 -22.59
C LEU A 97 -21.35 13.48 -21.28
N VAL A 98 -22.45 13.04 -20.66
CA VAL A 98 -22.41 12.26 -19.42
C VAL A 98 -22.52 10.77 -19.73
N TYR A 99 -21.65 9.98 -19.13
CA TYR A 99 -21.56 8.53 -19.32
C TYR A 99 -21.65 7.79 -18.00
N ARG A 100 -22.10 6.55 -18.08
CA ARG A 100 -21.97 5.55 -17.03
C ARG A 100 -21.32 4.27 -17.55
N SER A 101 -20.95 3.42 -16.61
CA SER A 101 -20.58 2.03 -16.87
C SER A 101 -21.23 1.08 -15.85
N ASN A 102 -21.38 -0.18 -16.21
CA ASN A 102 -21.71 -1.27 -15.28
C ASN A 102 -20.44 -1.98 -14.77
N GLY A 103 -20.59 -3.01 -13.92
CA GLY A 103 -19.45 -3.78 -13.39
C GLY A 103 -18.57 -4.52 -14.40
N GLN A 104 -19.05 -4.68 -15.64
CA GLN A 104 -18.28 -5.26 -16.75
C GLN A 104 -17.54 -4.21 -17.58
N GLY A 105 -17.65 -2.91 -17.22
CA GLY A 105 -17.06 -1.82 -17.97
C GLY A 105 -17.81 -1.45 -19.25
N VAL A 106 -19.03 -1.93 -19.46
CA VAL A 106 -19.86 -1.54 -20.62
C VAL A 106 -20.30 -0.10 -20.46
N ARG A 107 -19.91 0.76 -21.41
CA ARG A 107 -20.11 2.22 -21.35
C ARG A 107 -21.42 2.61 -22.02
N GLN A 108 -22.19 3.49 -21.40
CA GLN A 108 -23.43 4.04 -21.94
C GLN A 108 -23.46 5.56 -21.76
N ARG A 109 -23.85 6.30 -22.80
CA ARG A 109 -24.12 7.73 -22.68
C ARG A 109 -25.52 7.91 -22.12
N ILE A 110 -25.65 8.72 -21.07
CA ILE A 110 -26.93 8.90 -20.35
C ILE A 110 -27.51 10.30 -20.49
N ASP A 111 -26.67 11.32 -20.78
CA ASP A 111 -27.16 12.68 -21.04
C ASP A 111 -26.19 13.44 -21.97
N THR A 112 -26.66 14.51 -22.58
CA THR A 112 -25.89 15.42 -23.44
C THR A 112 -26.47 16.83 -23.38
N ARG A 113 -25.61 17.83 -23.21
CA ARG A 113 -25.97 19.25 -23.25
C ARG A 113 -24.98 20.04 -24.08
N GLU A 114 -25.51 20.88 -24.97
CA GLU A 114 -24.73 21.88 -25.69
C GLU A 114 -24.78 23.19 -24.90
N VAL A 115 -23.63 23.85 -24.79
CA VAL A 115 -23.45 25.08 -24.01
C VAL A 115 -22.62 26.07 -24.79
N THR A 116 -22.92 27.36 -24.59
CA THR A 116 -22.22 28.49 -25.21
C THR A 116 -22.04 29.59 -24.19
N GLY A 117 -20.95 30.37 -24.31
CA GLY A 117 -20.65 31.42 -23.33
C GLY A 117 -20.28 30.84 -21.97
N GLU A 118 -20.58 31.57 -20.91
CA GLU A 118 -20.44 31.08 -19.53
C GLU A 118 -21.70 30.32 -19.13
N ALA A 119 -21.56 29.06 -18.72
CA ALA A 119 -22.68 28.20 -18.37
C ALA A 119 -22.40 27.38 -17.11
N SER A 120 -23.45 27.18 -16.30
CA SER A 120 -23.47 26.21 -15.20
C SER A 120 -24.55 25.17 -15.52
N THR A 121 -24.14 23.93 -15.76
CA THR A 121 -25.01 22.89 -16.31
C THR A 121 -25.17 21.75 -15.31
N PRO A 122 -26.35 21.58 -14.70
CA PRO A 122 -26.64 20.47 -13.79
C PRO A 122 -27.13 19.23 -14.53
N PHE A 123 -26.77 18.05 -14.00
CA PHE A 123 -27.25 16.74 -14.41
C PHE A 123 -27.68 15.96 -13.17
N ASP A 124 -28.96 15.60 -13.09
CA ASP A 124 -29.50 14.80 -11.99
C ASP A 124 -29.38 13.31 -12.30
N LEU A 125 -28.69 12.58 -11.43
CA LEU A 125 -28.22 11.22 -11.68
C LEU A 125 -28.63 10.29 -10.55
N SER A 126 -29.22 9.16 -10.92
CA SER A 126 -29.65 8.13 -9.99
C SER A 126 -28.53 7.11 -9.72
N LEU A 127 -28.35 6.72 -8.45
CA LEU A 127 -27.40 5.68 -8.02
C LEU A 127 -28.13 4.38 -7.63
N ASN A 128 -28.81 3.76 -8.59
CA ASN A 128 -29.60 2.53 -8.37
C ASN A 128 -29.19 1.35 -9.28
N GLU A 129 -28.33 1.55 -10.27
CA GLU A 129 -27.96 0.56 -11.29
C GLU A 129 -26.48 0.13 -11.22
N TYR A 130 -25.85 0.18 -10.03
CA TYR A 130 -24.40 -0.04 -9.83
C TYR A 130 -24.05 -1.13 -8.79
N SER A 131 -24.88 -2.16 -8.64
CA SER A 131 -24.74 -3.16 -7.56
C SER A 131 -23.45 -3.99 -7.60
N ASP A 132 -22.97 -4.34 -8.79
CA ASP A 132 -21.80 -5.18 -9.02
C ASP A 132 -20.57 -4.39 -9.51
N GLY A 133 -20.73 -3.09 -9.72
CA GLY A 133 -19.68 -2.20 -10.20
C GLY A 133 -20.22 -1.06 -11.05
N GLY A 134 -19.31 -0.20 -11.49
CA GLY A 134 -19.60 0.90 -12.39
C GLY A 134 -19.24 2.27 -11.84
N TRP A 135 -19.13 3.20 -12.79
CA TRP A 135 -18.69 4.58 -12.65
C TRP A 135 -19.62 5.51 -13.39
N ILE A 136 -19.64 6.79 -13.00
CA ILE A 136 -20.22 7.88 -13.78
C ILE A 136 -19.14 8.91 -14.06
N TRP A 137 -19.10 9.46 -15.27
CA TRP A 137 -18.18 10.54 -15.62
C TRP A 137 -18.77 11.41 -16.73
N PHE A 138 -18.07 12.47 -17.10
CA PHE A 138 -18.43 13.30 -18.24
C PHE A 138 -17.23 13.55 -19.16
N ASP A 139 -17.53 13.87 -20.41
CA ASP A 139 -16.56 14.31 -21.39
C ASP A 139 -16.96 15.70 -21.89
N LEU A 140 -15.95 16.49 -22.25
CA LEU A 140 -16.13 17.79 -22.88
C LEU A 140 -15.63 17.73 -24.32
N VAL A 141 -16.45 18.19 -25.25
CA VAL A 141 -16.09 18.35 -26.65
C VAL A 141 -16.13 19.85 -26.96
N ALA A 142 -14.97 20.43 -27.27
CA ALA A 142 -14.92 21.77 -27.82
C ALA A 142 -15.26 21.70 -29.32
N ASP A 143 -16.16 22.58 -29.74
CA ASP A 143 -16.61 22.66 -31.13
C ASP A 143 -15.62 23.51 -31.97
N GLU A 144 -16.10 24.52 -32.70
CA GLU A 144 -15.26 25.37 -33.56
C GLU A 144 -14.21 26.19 -32.80
N LYS A 145 -14.47 26.55 -31.52
CA LYS A 145 -13.56 27.36 -30.69
C LYS A 145 -13.11 26.59 -29.45
N HIS A 146 -12.04 27.07 -28.82
CA HIS A 146 -11.63 26.58 -27.51
C HIS A 146 -12.76 26.75 -26.50
N ALA A 147 -12.90 25.77 -25.62
CA ALA A 147 -13.71 25.87 -24.41
C ALA A 147 -12.82 25.73 -23.17
N THR A 148 -13.30 26.20 -22.04
CA THR A 148 -12.65 26.04 -20.74
C THR A 148 -13.62 25.35 -19.80
N LEU A 149 -13.17 24.28 -19.14
CA LEU A 149 -13.77 23.80 -17.91
C LEU A 149 -13.33 24.73 -16.79
N GLU A 150 -14.27 25.45 -16.18
CA GLU A 150 -14.01 26.34 -15.04
C GLU A 150 -14.04 25.58 -13.71
N GLY A 151 -14.74 24.45 -13.68
CA GLY A 151 -14.84 23.55 -12.53
C GLY A 151 -16.02 22.61 -12.67
N ALA A 152 -16.03 21.54 -11.90
CA ALA A 152 -17.20 20.66 -11.80
C ALA A 152 -17.25 19.97 -10.44
N GLN A 153 -18.46 19.69 -9.98
CA GLN A 153 -18.71 19.12 -8.66
C GLN A 153 -19.79 18.05 -8.74
N TRP A 154 -19.64 17.01 -7.93
CA TRP A 154 -20.65 16.00 -7.63
C TRP A 154 -21.24 16.32 -6.27
N THR A 155 -22.55 16.53 -6.20
CA THR A 155 -23.25 16.96 -4.98
C THR A 155 -24.46 16.08 -4.68
N THR A 156 -24.96 16.15 -3.45
CA THR A 156 -26.24 15.53 -3.05
C THR A 156 -26.99 16.47 -2.10
N ASP A 157 -28.31 16.36 -2.08
CA ASP A 157 -29.14 17.05 -1.09
C ASP A 157 -29.45 16.18 0.13
N GLN A 158 -28.97 14.93 0.13
CA GLN A 158 -29.04 14.04 1.28
C GLN A 158 -28.07 14.53 2.37
N GLU A 159 -28.53 14.57 3.61
CA GLU A 159 -27.67 14.90 4.75
C GLU A 159 -26.74 13.71 5.08
N PRO A 160 -25.49 13.97 5.51
CA PRO A 160 -24.60 12.92 5.99
C PRO A 160 -25.16 12.30 7.28
N VAL A 161 -24.82 11.03 7.53
CA VAL A 161 -25.25 10.32 8.75
C VAL A 161 -24.33 10.59 9.94
N ARG A 162 -23.13 11.14 9.70
CA ARG A 162 -22.15 11.58 10.71
C ARG A 162 -21.58 12.93 10.32
N HIS A 163 -21.19 13.74 11.31
CA HIS A 163 -20.74 15.12 11.08
C HIS A 163 -19.34 15.41 11.64
N GLY A 164 -18.74 14.52 12.44
CA GLY A 164 -17.45 14.77 13.06
C GLY A 164 -16.31 14.84 12.05
N LYS A 165 -15.24 15.53 12.43
CA LYS A 165 -14.04 15.72 11.63
C LYS A 165 -13.11 14.51 11.74
N ALA A 166 -12.01 14.52 11.00
CA ALA A 166 -10.94 13.54 11.17
C ALA A 166 -9.71 14.20 11.81
N SER A 167 -9.05 13.51 12.74
CA SER A 167 -7.67 13.83 13.08
C SER A 167 -6.71 13.05 12.17
N LEU A 168 -5.69 13.72 11.64
CA LEU A 168 -4.62 13.11 10.86
C LEU A 168 -3.53 12.58 11.78
N GLY A 169 -3.10 11.35 11.57
CA GLY A 169 -1.95 10.74 12.24
C GLY A 169 -0.83 10.47 11.25
N ILE A 170 0.25 11.27 11.30
CA ILE A 170 1.45 11.11 10.47
C ILE A 170 2.55 10.53 11.34
N THR A 171 3.02 9.32 11.03
CA THR A 171 4.11 8.66 11.77
C THR A 171 5.42 8.83 11.02
N THR A 172 6.47 9.37 11.66
CA THR A 172 7.76 9.55 10.98
C THR A 172 8.98 9.01 11.74
N TYR A 173 9.98 8.58 10.99
CA TYR A 173 11.32 8.24 11.49
C TYR A 173 12.40 8.70 10.49
N ASN A 174 13.06 9.83 10.80
CA ASN A 174 14.16 10.39 10.01
C ASN A 174 13.81 10.69 8.53
N LYS A 175 12.59 11.19 8.27
CA LYS A 175 12.17 11.72 6.96
C LYS A 175 11.52 13.10 7.08
N PRO A 176 12.23 14.08 7.67
CA PRO A 176 11.60 15.35 8.02
C PRO A 176 11.24 16.20 6.79
N ASP A 177 11.95 16.04 5.67
CA ASP A 177 11.67 16.69 4.39
C ASP A 177 10.29 16.31 3.84
N TYR A 178 9.97 15.03 3.77
CA TYR A 178 8.66 14.56 3.32
C TYR A 178 7.52 15.04 4.24
N CYS A 179 7.78 15.08 5.55
CA CYS A 179 6.81 15.61 6.51
C CYS A 179 6.50 17.08 6.24
N VAL A 180 7.52 17.92 6.06
CA VAL A 180 7.34 19.35 5.76
C VAL A 180 6.60 19.54 4.42
N ASP A 181 6.92 18.75 3.39
CA ASP A 181 6.23 18.82 2.10
C ASP A 181 4.75 18.41 2.20
N THR A 182 4.45 17.38 2.98
CA THR A 182 3.05 16.95 3.25
C THR A 182 2.28 18.03 4.01
N LEU A 183 2.89 18.62 5.04
CA LEU A 183 2.28 19.73 5.79
C LEU A 183 2.02 20.95 4.89
N LYS A 184 2.93 21.25 3.94
CA LYS A 184 2.73 22.35 2.98
C LYS A 184 1.55 22.07 2.06
N ALA A 185 1.47 20.85 1.51
CA ALA A 185 0.35 20.45 0.66
C ALA A 185 -1.01 20.56 1.38
N LEU A 186 -1.05 20.22 2.67
CA LEU A 186 -2.23 20.41 3.53
C LEU A 186 -2.53 21.90 3.74
N ALA A 187 -1.52 22.70 4.10
CA ALA A 187 -1.68 24.14 4.33
C ALA A 187 -2.13 24.90 3.06
N ASP A 188 -1.76 24.42 1.87
CA ASP A 188 -2.17 24.95 0.57
C ASP A 188 -3.59 24.49 0.15
N SER A 189 -4.24 23.64 0.96
CA SER A 189 -5.53 23.00 0.66
C SER A 189 -6.58 23.27 1.76
N PRO A 190 -7.05 24.52 1.91
CA PRO A 190 -8.01 24.89 2.96
C PRO A 190 -9.32 24.08 2.88
N ASP A 191 -9.79 23.75 1.67
CA ASP A 191 -11.00 22.93 1.45
C ASP A 191 -10.88 21.51 2.03
N ALA A 192 -9.67 20.96 2.10
CA ALA A 192 -9.42 19.67 2.76
C ALA A 192 -9.33 19.85 4.29
N LEU A 193 -8.67 20.92 4.75
CA LEU A 193 -8.51 21.23 6.17
C LEU A 193 -9.84 21.53 6.88
N GLU A 194 -10.88 21.97 6.16
CA GLU A 194 -12.23 22.12 6.72
C GLU A 194 -12.73 20.84 7.41
N PHE A 195 -12.34 19.68 6.88
CA PHE A 195 -12.73 18.35 7.38
C PHE A 195 -11.76 17.78 8.42
N VAL A 196 -10.67 18.48 8.72
CA VAL A 196 -9.62 18.08 9.66
C VAL A 196 -9.79 18.79 11.00
N ASP A 197 -9.71 18.03 12.10
CA ASP A 197 -9.70 18.56 13.47
C ASP A 197 -8.27 18.90 13.91
N ARG A 198 -7.39 17.90 13.88
CA ARG A 198 -5.96 18.02 14.26
C ARG A 198 -5.09 17.23 13.30
N VAL A 199 -3.81 17.61 13.24
CA VAL A 199 -2.73 16.86 12.60
C VAL A 199 -1.72 16.50 13.69
N PHE A 200 -1.72 15.23 14.09
CA PHE A 200 -0.73 14.66 14.99
C PHE A 200 0.45 14.13 14.16
N LEU A 201 1.58 14.82 14.25
CA LEU A 201 2.83 14.36 13.67
C LEU A 201 3.66 13.68 14.76
N VAL A 202 3.74 12.36 14.72
CA VAL A 202 4.49 11.55 15.68
C VAL A 202 5.92 11.37 15.19
N ASP A 203 6.83 12.18 15.71
CA ASP A 203 8.26 12.16 15.39
C ASP A 203 8.99 11.18 16.32
N GLN A 204 9.38 10.04 15.75
CA GLN A 204 10.13 8.98 16.44
C GLN A 204 11.63 9.01 16.10
N GLY A 205 12.06 10.01 15.33
CA GLY A 205 13.39 10.09 14.74
C GLY A 205 14.41 10.82 15.60
N THR A 206 15.65 10.79 15.11
CA THR A 206 16.75 11.63 15.57
C THR A 206 16.97 12.85 14.68
N GLN A 207 16.49 12.82 13.43
CA GLN A 207 16.42 13.98 12.54
C GLN A 207 15.03 14.60 12.71
N LEU A 208 14.95 15.67 13.49
CA LEU A 208 13.67 16.20 13.95
C LEU A 208 12.98 17.00 12.87
N VAL A 209 11.66 16.79 12.71
CA VAL A 209 10.85 17.59 11.77
C VAL A 209 10.86 19.06 12.13
N ALA A 210 10.86 19.37 13.43
CA ALA A 210 10.90 20.74 13.92
C ALA A 210 12.18 21.50 13.55
N GLU A 211 13.25 20.79 13.17
CA GLU A 211 14.55 21.36 12.77
C GLU A 211 14.72 21.45 11.25
N GLN A 212 13.73 20.98 10.47
CA GLN A 212 13.80 20.96 9.01
C GLN A 212 13.51 22.33 8.38
N ASP A 213 14.23 22.62 7.30
CA ASP A 213 14.01 23.83 6.51
C ASP A 213 12.55 23.93 6.02
N GLY A 214 11.93 25.08 6.29
CA GLY A 214 10.54 25.36 5.95
C GLY A 214 9.50 24.90 6.98
N TYR A 215 9.90 24.18 8.04
CA TYR A 215 8.97 23.77 9.11
C TYR A 215 8.32 24.97 9.80
N ALA A 216 9.10 25.98 10.20
CA ALA A 216 8.59 27.12 10.97
C ALA A 216 7.48 27.88 10.22
N GLU A 217 7.62 28.04 8.90
CA GLU A 217 6.62 28.69 8.06
C GLU A 217 5.32 27.88 7.99
N VAL A 218 5.42 26.58 7.70
CA VAL A 218 4.22 25.74 7.56
C VAL A 218 3.52 25.50 8.90
N ALA A 219 4.28 25.37 10.00
CA ALA A 219 3.73 25.28 11.34
C ALA A 219 2.96 26.55 11.72
N ALA A 220 3.47 27.74 11.38
CA ALA A 220 2.75 28.99 11.60
C ALA A 220 1.43 29.08 10.80
N ARG A 221 1.41 28.55 9.57
CA ARG A 221 0.20 28.50 8.72
C ARG A 221 -0.85 27.53 9.24
N LEU A 222 -0.44 26.36 9.76
CA LEU A 222 -1.35 25.36 10.32
C LEU A 222 -1.80 25.72 11.75
N GLY A 223 -1.01 26.53 12.47
CA GLY A 223 -1.32 27.02 13.80
C GLY A 223 -1.63 25.88 14.76
N GLU A 224 -2.72 26.03 15.52
CA GLU A 224 -3.16 25.01 16.47
C GLU A 224 -3.58 23.70 15.80
N THR A 225 -3.85 23.67 14.50
CA THR A 225 -4.22 22.42 13.81
C THR A 225 -3.09 21.40 13.89
N LEU A 226 -1.82 21.84 13.87
CA LEU A 226 -0.65 20.96 13.93
C LEU A 226 -0.19 20.73 15.38
N GLN A 227 0.03 19.46 15.73
CA GLN A 227 0.67 19.06 16.97
C GLN A 227 1.78 18.05 16.68
N VAL A 228 3.04 18.45 16.92
CA VAL A 228 4.19 17.55 16.85
C VAL A 228 4.37 16.86 18.19
N ILE A 229 4.46 15.54 18.16
CA ILE A 229 4.60 14.66 19.31
C ILE A 229 5.92 13.92 19.18
N ARG A 230 6.80 14.06 20.16
CA ARG A 230 8.05 13.30 20.22
C ARG A 230 7.87 12.05 21.07
N GLN A 231 8.47 10.94 20.64
CA GLN A 231 8.56 9.70 21.43
C GLN A 231 9.73 8.83 20.96
N GLY A 232 10.08 7.80 21.72
CA GLY A 232 11.03 6.76 21.29
C GLY A 232 10.56 5.99 20.05
N ASN A 233 11.50 5.30 19.38
CA ASN A 233 11.19 4.52 18.18
C ASN A 233 10.41 3.23 18.52
N LEU A 234 9.10 3.28 18.32
CA LEU A 234 8.17 2.16 18.50
C LEU A 234 7.68 1.58 17.16
N GLY A 235 8.34 1.95 16.05
CA GLY A 235 7.99 1.55 14.70
C GLY A 235 6.69 2.19 14.20
N GLY A 236 6.19 1.73 13.05
CA GLY A 236 4.91 2.16 12.49
C GLY A 236 3.76 1.90 13.46
N SER A 237 3.68 0.70 14.05
CA SER A 237 2.58 0.33 14.95
C SER A 237 2.46 1.28 16.14
N GLY A 238 3.57 1.69 16.74
CA GLY A 238 3.58 2.60 17.87
C GLY A 238 3.26 4.04 17.50
N GLY A 239 3.69 4.52 16.33
CA GLY A 239 3.32 5.84 15.85
C GLY A 239 1.83 5.94 15.52
N PHE A 240 1.29 4.95 14.81
CA PHE A 240 -0.14 4.90 14.50
C PHE A 240 -0.99 4.71 15.77
N ALA A 241 -0.57 3.85 16.71
CA ALA A 241 -1.23 3.73 18.01
C ALA A 241 -1.23 5.05 18.78
N ARG A 242 -0.14 5.84 18.71
CA ARG A 242 -0.09 7.16 19.33
C ARG A 242 -1.13 8.10 18.70
N SER A 243 -1.22 8.17 17.37
CA SER A 243 -2.23 8.98 16.71
C SER A 243 -3.66 8.54 17.04
N MET A 244 -3.93 7.22 17.12
CA MET A 244 -5.23 6.71 17.56
C MET A 244 -5.54 7.15 19.00
N HIS A 245 -4.58 6.99 19.93
CA HIS A 245 -4.72 7.39 21.34
C HIS A 245 -5.06 8.87 21.50
N GLU A 246 -4.29 9.74 20.84
CA GLU A 246 -4.49 11.19 20.90
C GLU A 246 -5.83 11.59 20.28
N THR A 247 -6.26 10.92 19.21
CA THR A 247 -7.56 11.18 18.57
C THR A 247 -8.74 10.74 19.45
N LEU A 248 -8.60 9.67 20.23
CA LEU A 248 -9.65 9.26 21.20
C LEU A 248 -9.95 10.35 22.24
N GLN A 249 -9.00 11.26 22.50
CA GLN A 249 -9.19 12.39 23.42
C GLN A 249 -9.85 13.61 22.77
N ARG A 250 -10.21 13.54 21.48
CA ARG A 250 -10.78 14.65 20.71
C ARG A 250 -12.30 14.45 20.52
N PRO A 251 -13.15 15.23 21.22
CA PRO A 251 -14.61 15.09 21.08
C PRO A 251 -15.13 15.55 19.70
N GLU A 252 -14.37 16.36 18.98
CA GLU A 252 -14.72 16.88 17.64
C GLU A 252 -14.38 15.90 16.49
N SER A 253 -13.64 14.83 16.80
CA SER A 253 -13.20 13.83 15.83
C SER A 253 -14.09 12.59 15.87
N ASP A 254 -14.68 12.23 14.73
CA ASP A 254 -15.36 10.93 14.54
C ASP A 254 -14.41 9.89 13.94
N PHE A 255 -13.28 10.34 13.37
CA PHE A 255 -12.36 9.51 12.61
C PHE A 255 -10.90 9.85 12.91
N VAL A 256 -10.02 8.88 12.69
CA VAL A 256 -8.57 9.09 12.54
C VAL A 256 -8.15 8.69 11.13
N GLN A 257 -7.45 9.57 10.41
CA GLN A 257 -6.83 9.28 9.12
C GLN A 257 -5.35 9.01 9.36
N LEU A 258 -4.94 7.74 9.26
CA LEU A 258 -3.54 7.36 9.32
C LEU A 258 -2.87 7.65 7.97
N LEU A 259 -1.66 8.19 8.02
CA LEU A 259 -0.80 8.50 6.88
C LEU A 259 0.66 8.13 7.21
N ASP A 260 1.37 7.56 6.23
CA ASP A 260 2.83 7.37 6.32
C ASP A 260 3.58 8.68 6.03
N ASP A 261 4.87 8.72 6.35
CA ASP A 261 5.69 9.93 6.18
C ASP A 261 6.24 10.12 4.76
N ASP A 262 6.55 9.07 4.00
CA ASP A 262 7.15 9.14 2.64
C ASP A 262 6.13 9.10 1.51
N VAL A 263 5.10 9.94 1.64
CA VAL A 263 4.01 10.05 0.68
C VAL A 263 3.97 11.40 -0.02
N ARG A 264 3.33 11.43 -1.19
CA ARG A 264 2.72 12.65 -1.73
C ARG A 264 1.22 12.52 -1.69
N LEU A 265 0.60 13.37 -0.88
CA LEU A 265 -0.84 13.39 -0.67
C LEU A 265 -1.55 14.10 -1.83
N GLU A 266 -2.66 13.52 -2.29
CA GLU A 266 -3.69 14.23 -3.06
C GLU A 266 -4.73 14.78 -2.07
N PRO A 267 -4.76 16.09 -1.74
CA PRO A 267 -5.62 16.64 -0.68
C PRO A 267 -7.11 16.40 -0.91
N GLU A 268 -7.54 16.31 -2.17
CA GLU A 268 -8.93 15.96 -2.49
C GLU A 268 -9.24 14.49 -2.12
N SER A 269 -8.25 13.59 -2.11
CA SER A 269 -8.41 12.22 -1.58
C SER A 269 -8.71 12.23 -0.08
N LEU A 270 -8.05 13.09 0.69
CA LEU A 270 -8.31 13.25 2.12
C LEU A 270 -9.76 13.71 2.37
N ARG A 271 -10.20 14.72 1.63
CA ARG A 271 -11.58 15.20 1.71
C ARG A 271 -12.58 14.08 1.38
N ARG A 272 -12.34 13.35 0.29
CA ARG A 272 -13.21 12.26 -0.19
C ARG A 272 -13.30 11.10 0.79
N SER A 273 -12.21 10.70 1.45
CA SER A 273 -12.26 9.61 2.44
C SER A 273 -13.17 9.97 3.60
N ILE A 274 -13.03 11.19 4.15
CA ILE A 274 -13.83 11.69 5.27
C ILE A 274 -15.30 11.85 4.87
N VAL A 275 -15.54 12.48 3.72
CA VAL A 275 -16.91 12.68 3.22
C VAL A 275 -17.59 11.35 2.97
N PHE A 276 -16.94 10.39 2.32
CA PHE A 276 -17.51 9.06 2.12
C PHE A 276 -17.88 8.39 3.45
N ALA A 277 -17.00 8.41 4.45
CA ALA A 277 -17.25 7.81 5.76
C ALA A 277 -18.41 8.48 6.53
N ARG A 278 -18.61 9.79 6.33
CA ARG A 278 -19.77 10.53 6.86
C ARG A 278 -21.11 10.10 6.27
N TYR A 279 -21.12 9.55 5.05
CA TYR A 279 -22.33 9.05 4.38
C TYR A 279 -22.52 7.53 4.47
N ALA A 280 -21.50 6.80 4.91
CA ALA A 280 -21.58 5.35 5.04
C ALA A 280 -22.64 4.93 6.07
N THR A 281 -23.54 4.03 5.68
CA THR A 281 -24.70 3.63 6.51
C THR A 281 -24.27 2.91 7.79
N THR A 282 -23.22 2.11 7.72
CA THR A 282 -22.50 1.53 8.86
C THR A 282 -21.10 2.15 8.92
N PRO A 283 -20.47 2.28 10.10
CA PRO A 283 -19.07 2.73 10.16
C PRO A 283 -18.16 1.73 9.43
N VAL A 284 -17.23 2.24 8.64
CA VAL A 284 -16.36 1.48 7.72
C VAL A 284 -14.98 2.12 7.71
N LEU A 285 -13.95 1.28 7.62
CA LEU A 285 -12.58 1.74 7.41
C LEU A 285 -12.42 2.11 5.92
N VAL A 286 -12.02 3.36 5.64
CA VAL A 286 -11.87 3.87 4.26
C VAL A 286 -10.39 3.95 3.90
N GLY A 287 -9.95 2.97 3.13
CA GLY A 287 -8.61 2.85 2.58
C GLY A 287 -8.41 3.66 1.30
N GLY A 288 -7.27 4.35 1.22
CA GLY A 288 -6.79 4.96 -0.02
C GLY A 288 -5.93 3.98 -0.81
N HIS A 289 -6.02 4.05 -2.13
CA HIS A 289 -5.12 3.34 -3.03
C HIS A 289 -3.70 3.93 -3.00
N MET A 290 -2.71 3.11 -3.37
CA MET A 290 -1.30 3.50 -3.39
C MET A 290 -0.75 3.48 -4.83
N PHE A 291 -0.41 4.66 -5.34
CA PHE A 291 0.40 4.81 -6.56
C PHE A 291 1.90 4.76 -6.23
N ASP A 292 2.72 4.32 -7.18
CA ASP A 292 4.17 4.33 -7.05
C ASP A 292 4.72 5.76 -7.19
N LEU A 293 5.46 6.26 -6.19
CA LEU A 293 6.02 7.61 -6.22
C LEU A 293 7.05 7.84 -7.34
N LEU A 294 7.73 6.79 -7.80
CA LEU A 294 8.75 6.84 -8.84
C LEU A 294 8.19 6.51 -10.23
N ASP A 295 7.07 5.79 -10.30
CA ASP A 295 6.35 5.43 -11.53
C ASP A 295 4.87 5.85 -11.38
N ARG A 296 4.64 7.17 -11.39
CA ARG A 296 3.44 7.81 -10.86
C ARG A 296 2.08 7.41 -11.45
N PRO A 297 1.91 7.01 -12.72
CA PRO A 297 0.62 6.52 -13.21
C PRO A 297 0.32 5.08 -12.77
N LYS A 298 1.22 4.42 -12.04
CA LYS A 298 1.14 3.01 -11.73
C LYS A 298 0.57 2.74 -10.34
N LEU A 299 -0.58 2.10 -10.32
CA LEU A 299 -1.29 1.67 -9.12
C LEU A 299 -0.77 0.32 -8.64
N HIS A 300 -0.46 0.21 -7.34
CA HIS A 300 0.07 -1.02 -6.76
C HIS A 300 -0.96 -2.15 -6.66
N GLY A 301 -2.17 -1.82 -6.22
CA GLY A 301 -3.25 -2.76 -5.95
C GLY A 301 -4.59 -2.05 -5.89
N TRP A 302 -5.66 -2.74 -6.29
CA TRP A 302 -7.03 -2.22 -6.27
C TRP A 302 -7.81 -2.65 -5.03
N ALA A 303 -7.61 -3.89 -4.58
CA ALA A 303 -8.20 -4.41 -3.35
C ALA A 303 -7.28 -5.51 -2.83
N GLU A 304 -6.91 -5.42 -1.55
CA GLU A 304 -6.03 -6.39 -0.90
C GLU A 304 -6.82 -7.28 0.06
N VAL A 305 -6.51 -8.57 0.03
CA VAL A 305 -7.18 -9.62 0.82
C VAL A 305 -6.15 -10.51 1.49
N VAL A 306 -6.55 -11.18 2.57
CA VAL A 306 -5.74 -12.21 3.23
C VAL A 306 -6.23 -13.58 2.77
N ASP A 307 -5.43 -14.25 1.94
CA ASP A 307 -5.71 -15.64 1.57
C ASP A 307 -5.53 -16.54 2.80
N GLU A 308 -6.65 -17.03 3.34
CA GLU A 308 -6.72 -17.88 4.54
C GLU A 308 -5.88 -19.16 4.43
N HIS A 309 -5.63 -19.68 3.23
CA HIS A 309 -4.89 -20.93 3.09
C HIS A 309 -3.42 -20.81 3.53
N PRO A 310 -2.56 -20.04 2.83
CA PRO A 310 -1.24 -19.71 3.33
C PRO A 310 -1.31 -18.69 4.48
N PHE A 311 -2.45 -18.04 4.73
CA PHE A 311 -2.58 -16.86 5.59
C PHE A 311 -1.58 -15.78 5.15
N MET A 312 -1.79 -15.23 3.96
CA MET A 312 -0.91 -14.26 3.32
C MET A 312 -1.72 -13.19 2.62
N TRP A 313 -1.34 -11.93 2.76
CA TRP A 313 -1.90 -10.87 1.94
C TRP A 313 -1.63 -11.09 0.45
N ARG A 314 -2.55 -10.63 -0.38
CA ARG A 314 -2.41 -10.57 -1.84
C ARG A 314 -3.38 -9.54 -2.41
N ASN A 315 -3.08 -9.06 -3.61
CA ASN A 315 -4.07 -8.39 -4.44
C ASN A 315 -5.16 -9.37 -4.92
N LEU A 316 -6.39 -8.89 -5.00
CA LEU A 316 -7.37 -9.47 -5.91
C LEU A 316 -6.91 -9.24 -7.36
N TYR A 317 -7.06 -10.26 -8.22
CA TYR A 317 -6.54 -10.25 -9.60
C TYR A 317 -5.06 -9.87 -9.67
N GLN A 318 -4.24 -10.50 -8.81
CA GLN A 318 -2.81 -10.19 -8.66
C GLN A 318 -2.04 -10.21 -10.00
N GLU A 319 -2.45 -11.05 -10.94
CA GLU A 319 -1.86 -11.15 -12.28
C GLU A 319 -2.05 -9.90 -13.16
N LYS A 320 -3.02 -9.04 -12.82
CA LYS A 320 -3.32 -7.76 -13.47
C LYS A 320 -2.76 -6.55 -12.73
N MET A 321 -2.06 -6.77 -11.61
CA MET A 321 -1.44 -5.73 -10.78
C MET A 321 0.10 -5.83 -10.82
N PRO A 322 0.82 -4.72 -10.67
CA PRO A 322 0.33 -3.33 -10.64
C PRO A 322 -0.27 -2.88 -11.98
N HIS A 323 -1.19 -1.91 -11.95
CA HIS A 323 -1.89 -1.38 -13.13
C HIS A 323 -1.33 -0.02 -13.54
N ASP A 324 -0.96 0.16 -14.80
CA ASP A 324 -0.44 1.42 -15.35
C ASP A 324 -1.51 2.18 -16.14
N PHE A 325 -1.99 3.30 -15.58
CA PHE A 325 -3.00 4.15 -16.22
C PHE A 325 -2.50 4.91 -17.44
N GLY A 326 -1.18 5.06 -17.60
CA GLY A 326 -0.56 5.61 -18.81
C GLY A 326 -0.62 4.63 -19.98
N ALA A 327 -0.55 3.32 -19.69
CA ALA A 327 -0.68 2.25 -20.67
C ALA A 327 -2.14 1.90 -20.99
N ALA A 328 -3.03 1.89 -19.99
CA ALA A 328 -4.46 1.66 -20.16
C ALA A 328 -5.25 2.50 -19.15
N ASN A 329 -5.95 3.53 -19.62
CA ASN A 329 -6.76 4.36 -18.72
C ASN A 329 -7.95 3.59 -18.14
N LEU A 330 -8.68 4.22 -17.20
CA LEU A 330 -9.87 3.64 -16.58
C LEU A 330 -10.87 3.07 -17.60
N ARG A 331 -11.19 3.84 -18.66
CA ARG A 331 -12.19 3.48 -19.69
C ARG A 331 -11.76 2.31 -20.58
N GLN A 332 -10.49 1.95 -20.59
CA GLN A 332 -9.95 0.79 -21.31
C GLN A 332 -9.65 -0.40 -20.39
N SER A 333 -10.01 -0.31 -19.11
CA SER A 333 -9.69 -1.30 -18.09
C SER A 333 -10.96 -1.88 -17.46
N PRO A 334 -11.72 -2.76 -18.16
CA PRO A 334 -13.00 -3.31 -17.68
C PRO A 334 -12.97 -3.87 -16.26
N LEU A 335 -11.84 -4.47 -15.87
CA LEU A 335 -11.64 -5.01 -14.52
C LEU A 335 -11.86 -3.96 -13.42
N LEU A 336 -11.43 -2.71 -13.66
CA LEU A 336 -11.50 -1.61 -12.68
C LEU A 336 -12.90 -1.00 -12.57
N HIS A 337 -13.85 -1.50 -13.37
CA HIS A 337 -15.26 -1.15 -13.24
C HIS A 337 -16.00 -2.07 -12.27
N ALA A 338 -15.46 -3.25 -11.94
CA ALA A 338 -16.06 -4.13 -10.93
C ALA A 338 -15.90 -3.54 -9.52
N ARG A 339 -16.90 -3.70 -8.66
CA ARG A 339 -16.75 -3.44 -7.23
C ARG A 339 -15.94 -4.59 -6.62
N MET A 340 -14.80 -4.27 -6.01
CA MET A 340 -13.96 -5.24 -5.32
C MET A 340 -13.92 -4.94 -3.83
N ASP A 341 -14.11 -5.98 -3.03
CA ASP A 341 -14.05 -5.91 -1.57
C ASP A 341 -12.65 -6.26 -1.07
N ALA A 342 -12.19 -5.55 -0.05
CA ALA A 342 -10.87 -5.71 0.55
C ALA A 342 -11.02 -6.23 1.99
N ASP A 343 -10.08 -7.07 2.43
CA ASP A 343 -10.03 -7.48 3.84
C ASP A 343 -9.28 -6.44 4.69
N TYR A 344 -8.36 -5.69 4.06
CA TYR A 344 -7.59 -4.65 4.72
C TYR A 344 -7.13 -3.57 3.74
N ASN A 345 -6.65 -2.45 4.29
CA ASN A 345 -5.92 -1.44 3.54
C ASN A 345 -4.69 -1.02 4.33
N GLY A 346 -3.56 -0.85 3.64
CA GLY A 346 -2.35 -0.38 4.29
C GLY A 346 -2.51 1.02 4.89
N TRP A 347 -1.74 1.28 5.95
CA TRP A 347 -1.79 2.54 6.69
C TRP A 347 -0.97 3.67 6.06
N TRP A 348 -0.55 3.52 4.81
CA TRP A 348 -0.16 4.67 3.99
C TRP A 348 -1.28 5.70 3.90
N MET A 349 -2.53 5.24 3.81
CA MET A 349 -3.73 6.08 3.89
C MET A 349 -4.94 5.22 4.29
N CYS A 350 -5.32 5.26 5.56
CA CYS A 350 -6.52 4.58 6.05
C CYS A 350 -7.28 5.42 7.06
N LEU A 351 -8.53 5.75 6.75
CA LEU A 351 -9.45 6.42 7.67
C LEU A 351 -10.18 5.37 8.50
N ILE A 352 -10.10 5.50 9.82
CA ILE A 352 -10.69 4.56 10.77
C ILE A 352 -11.71 5.31 11.64
N PRO A 353 -12.97 4.87 11.73
CA PRO A 353 -13.93 5.46 12.64
C PRO A 353 -13.52 5.18 14.09
N LEU A 354 -13.66 6.18 14.97
CA LEU A 354 -13.32 6.01 16.39
C LEU A 354 -14.20 4.95 17.06
N ASP A 355 -15.40 4.69 16.55
CA ASP A 355 -16.24 3.59 17.02
C ASP A 355 -15.55 2.22 16.87
N ALA A 356 -14.83 2.01 15.76
CA ALA A 356 -14.05 0.78 15.57
C ALA A 356 -12.91 0.71 16.60
N ILE A 357 -12.18 1.81 16.80
CA ILE A 357 -11.05 1.85 17.76
C ILE A 357 -11.55 1.62 19.19
N ARG A 358 -12.69 2.19 19.58
CA ARG A 358 -13.29 1.97 20.90
C ARG A 358 -13.72 0.52 21.10
N GLU A 359 -14.26 -0.12 20.06
CA GLU A 359 -14.70 -1.51 20.12
C GLU A 359 -13.54 -2.50 20.13
N VAL A 360 -12.59 -2.35 19.21
CA VAL A 360 -11.54 -3.36 19.00
C VAL A 360 -10.21 -3.02 19.64
N GLY A 361 -10.00 -1.78 20.09
CA GLY A 361 -8.75 -1.26 20.64
C GLY A 361 -7.82 -0.67 19.57
N LEU A 362 -6.59 -0.35 19.95
CA LEU A 362 -5.56 0.28 19.10
C LEU A 362 -4.83 -0.76 18.21
N SER A 363 -3.74 -0.32 17.58
CA SER A 363 -2.81 -1.18 16.84
C SER A 363 -2.23 -2.31 17.70
N LEU A 364 -1.94 -3.46 17.08
CA LEU A 364 -1.12 -4.50 17.68
C LEU A 364 0.31 -3.96 17.88
N PRO A 365 1.01 -4.21 19.01
CA PRO A 365 2.40 -3.78 19.23
C PRO A 365 3.38 -4.61 18.38
N ALA A 366 3.30 -4.44 17.06
CA ALA A 366 3.97 -5.24 16.03
C ALA A 366 5.27 -4.61 15.51
N PHE A 367 5.61 -3.40 15.97
CA PHE A 367 6.67 -2.53 15.43
C PHE A 367 6.42 -2.13 13.97
N ILE A 368 6.44 -3.06 13.01
CA ILE A 368 6.10 -2.83 11.60
C ILE A 368 5.48 -4.10 10.99
N LYS A 369 4.72 -3.94 9.90
CA LYS A 369 4.14 -5.02 9.07
C LYS A 369 3.04 -5.80 9.80
N TRP A 370 1.98 -6.15 9.06
CA TRP A 370 0.79 -6.89 9.52
C TRP A 370 -0.07 -6.16 10.54
N ASP A 371 0.35 -5.04 11.10
CA ASP A 371 -0.45 -4.21 12.00
C ASP A 371 -1.69 -3.65 11.32
N ASP A 372 -1.54 -3.17 10.10
CA ASP A 372 -2.64 -2.73 9.23
C ASP A 372 -3.63 -3.86 8.91
N ALA A 373 -3.12 -4.99 8.40
CA ALA A 373 -3.92 -6.14 8.02
C ALA A 373 -4.61 -6.79 9.24
N GLU A 374 -3.91 -6.94 10.36
CA GLU A 374 -4.48 -7.47 11.60
C GLU A 374 -5.59 -6.56 12.13
N PHE A 375 -5.36 -5.24 12.17
CA PHE A 375 -6.37 -4.31 12.66
C PHE A 375 -7.64 -4.36 11.80
N CYS A 376 -7.50 -4.36 10.47
CA CYS A 376 -8.65 -4.41 9.57
C CYS A 376 -9.41 -5.74 9.65
N LEU A 377 -8.71 -6.87 9.81
CA LEU A 377 -9.35 -8.17 10.05
C LEU A 377 -10.12 -8.17 11.38
N ARG A 378 -9.48 -7.69 12.45
CA ARG A 378 -10.08 -7.58 13.78
C ARG A 378 -11.31 -6.65 13.77
N ALA A 379 -11.23 -5.52 13.08
CA ALA A 379 -12.35 -4.59 12.89
C ALA A 379 -13.47 -5.23 12.06
N GLY A 380 -13.14 -5.94 10.99
CA GLY A 380 -14.10 -6.66 10.14
C GLY A 380 -14.87 -7.75 10.91
N GLU A 381 -14.18 -8.52 11.75
CA GLU A 381 -14.78 -9.51 12.66
C GLU A 381 -15.77 -8.89 13.66
N ALA A 382 -15.55 -7.62 14.04
CA ALA A 382 -16.43 -6.83 14.90
C ALA A 382 -17.52 -6.06 14.14
N GLY A 383 -17.63 -6.23 12.81
CA GLY A 383 -18.68 -5.61 11.99
C GLY A 383 -18.29 -4.25 11.37
N PHE A 384 -17.01 -3.89 11.39
CA PHE A 384 -16.46 -2.71 10.72
C PHE A 384 -15.67 -3.13 9.48
N PRO A 385 -16.32 -3.25 8.30
CA PRO A 385 -15.65 -3.68 7.09
C PRO A 385 -14.65 -2.64 6.60
N THR A 386 -13.74 -3.07 5.71
CA THR A 386 -12.78 -2.21 5.03
C THR A 386 -13.18 -2.00 3.58
N VAL A 387 -13.05 -0.76 3.10
CA VAL A 387 -13.23 -0.42 1.69
C VAL A 387 -11.97 0.27 1.15
N SER A 388 -11.36 -0.27 0.10
CA SER A 388 -10.38 0.45 -0.71
C SER A 388 -11.16 1.32 -1.70
N LEU A 389 -11.23 2.63 -1.46
CA LEU A 389 -12.14 3.54 -2.16
C LEU A 389 -11.49 4.10 -3.45
N PRO A 390 -12.00 3.76 -4.65
CA PRO A 390 -11.47 4.33 -5.87
C PRO A 390 -11.66 5.85 -5.93
N GLY A 391 -10.70 6.57 -6.49
CA GLY A 391 -10.66 8.04 -6.48
C GLY A 391 -10.12 8.63 -5.17
N VAL A 392 -9.76 7.81 -4.18
CA VAL A 392 -8.96 8.18 -3.01
C VAL A 392 -7.60 7.48 -3.14
N ALA A 393 -6.53 8.26 -3.24
CA ALA A 393 -5.18 7.73 -3.34
C ALA A 393 -4.11 8.74 -2.93
N LEU A 394 -2.89 8.22 -2.78
CA LEU A 394 -1.65 8.98 -2.69
C LEU A 394 -0.54 8.28 -3.48
N TRP A 395 0.64 8.91 -3.55
CA TRP A 395 1.86 8.29 -4.06
C TRP A 395 2.79 7.94 -2.92
N HIS A 396 3.33 6.73 -2.94
CA HIS A 396 4.22 6.21 -1.90
C HIS A 396 5.46 5.57 -2.53
N VAL A 397 6.60 5.61 -1.86
CA VAL A 397 7.81 4.89 -2.30
C VAL A 397 7.50 3.40 -2.38
N SER A 398 7.59 2.79 -3.57
CA SER A 398 7.28 1.37 -3.74
C SER A 398 8.44 0.46 -3.30
N TRP A 399 8.10 -0.79 -2.98
CA TRP A 399 9.06 -1.83 -2.60
C TRP A 399 9.82 -2.43 -3.78
N VAL A 400 9.65 -1.91 -5.01
CA VAL A 400 10.22 -2.51 -6.24
C VAL A 400 11.76 -2.60 -6.19
N ASN A 401 12.42 -1.69 -5.46
CA ASN A 401 13.87 -1.64 -5.31
C ASN A 401 14.39 -2.09 -3.93
N LYS A 402 13.54 -2.58 -3.02
CA LYS A 402 13.93 -3.04 -1.67
C LYS A 402 13.41 -4.46 -1.44
N ASP A 403 14.30 -5.37 -1.05
CA ASP A 403 13.93 -6.75 -0.68
C ASP A 403 13.88 -6.87 0.85
N ASP A 404 12.75 -6.46 1.44
CA ASP A 404 12.49 -6.52 2.88
C ASP A 404 12.26 -7.96 3.40
N THR A 405 12.26 -8.95 2.50
CA THR A 405 12.15 -10.37 2.87
C THR A 405 13.50 -11.00 3.24
N ILE A 406 14.61 -10.31 2.99
CA ILE A 406 15.97 -10.79 3.28
C ILE A 406 16.76 -9.92 4.27
N ASP A 407 16.22 -8.76 4.65
CA ASP A 407 16.82 -7.86 5.64
C ASP A 407 16.25 -8.10 7.07
N TRP A 408 16.52 -7.17 7.99
CA TRP A 408 16.03 -7.24 9.38
C TRP A 408 14.49 -7.32 9.48
N GLN A 409 13.76 -6.83 8.49
CA GLN A 409 12.29 -6.85 8.45
C GLN A 409 11.75 -8.28 8.29
N ALA A 410 12.55 -9.23 7.81
CA ALA A 410 12.18 -10.64 7.72
C ALA A 410 11.76 -11.25 9.07
N TYR A 411 12.31 -10.74 10.18
CA TYR A 411 11.85 -11.08 11.54
C TYR A 411 10.38 -10.70 11.75
N PHE A 412 10.02 -9.45 11.46
CA PHE A 412 8.66 -8.91 11.65
C PHE A 412 7.65 -9.55 10.70
N HIS A 413 8.03 -9.75 9.42
CA HIS A 413 7.21 -10.50 8.46
C HIS A 413 6.86 -11.91 8.94
N ALA A 414 7.78 -12.60 9.61
CA ALA A 414 7.54 -13.94 10.12
C ALA A 414 6.74 -13.94 11.43
N ARG A 415 7.17 -13.12 12.40
CA ARG A 415 6.54 -13.03 13.71
C ARG A 415 5.10 -12.58 13.58
N ASN A 416 4.87 -11.42 12.97
CA ASN A 416 3.56 -10.78 12.97
C ASN A 416 2.56 -11.55 12.10
N ARG A 417 3.00 -12.18 11.00
CA ARG A 417 2.16 -13.11 10.22
C ARG A 417 1.64 -14.27 11.05
N ILE A 418 2.52 -14.90 11.82
CA ILE A 418 2.13 -16.05 12.65
C ILE A 418 1.22 -15.58 13.78
N VAL A 419 1.48 -14.42 14.38
CA VAL A 419 0.60 -13.82 15.39
C VAL A 419 -0.78 -13.52 14.82
N ALA A 420 -0.88 -12.83 13.69
CA ALA A 420 -2.15 -12.57 13.00
C ALA A 420 -2.86 -13.89 12.65
N GLY A 421 -2.11 -14.92 12.21
CA GLY A 421 -2.67 -16.26 11.97
C GLY A 421 -3.19 -16.95 13.24
N LEU A 422 -2.53 -16.77 14.39
CA LEU A 422 -3.01 -17.27 15.68
C LEU A 422 -4.31 -16.56 16.09
N LEU A 423 -4.40 -15.25 15.84
CA LEU A 423 -5.56 -14.42 16.17
C LEU A 423 -6.76 -14.74 15.28
N HIS A 424 -6.60 -14.72 13.95
CA HIS A 424 -7.73 -14.70 13.02
C HIS A 424 -7.95 -15.99 12.23
N SER A 425 -6.90 -16.80 12.01
CA SER A 425 -7.08 -18.00 11.17
C SER A 425 -8.02 -19.02 11.82
N SER A 426 -8.93 -19.53 11.00
CA SER A 426 -9.85 -20.63 11.29
C SER A 426 -9.21 -22.01 11.11
N ALA A 427 -8.03 -22.08 10.46
CA ALA A 427 -7.43 -23.33 10.07
C ALA A 427 -6.87 -24.12 11.27
N PRO A 428 -7.22 -25.42 11.43
CA PRO A 428 -6.76 -26.20 12.57
C PRO A 428 -5.24 -26.39 12.53
N ARG A 429 -4.60 -26.17 13.69
CA ARG A 429 -3.15 -26.31 13.88
C ARG A 429 -2.31 -25.51 12.87
N GLY A 430 -2.78 -24.33 12.49
CA GLY A 430 -2.08 -23.40 11.58
C GLY A 430 -2.06 -23.84 10.12
N GLY A 431 -2.92 -24.77 9.71
CA GLY A 431 -3.23 -25.03 8.30
C GLY A 431 -2.04 -25.15 7.33
N ARG A 432 -2.11 -24.42 6.21
CA ARG A 432 -1.01 -24.31 5.24
C ARG A 432 -0.06 -23.15 5.54
N LEU A 433 -0.41 -22.22 6.43
CA LEU A 433 0.49 -21.18 6.94
C LEU A 433 1.84 -21.76 7.40
N LEU A 434 1.83 -22.76 8.28
CA LEU A 434 3.08 -23.34 8.80
C LEU A 434 3.88 -24.08 7.71
N LYS A 435 3.19 -24.70 6.75
CA LYS A 435 3.85 -25.34 5.60
C LYS A 435 4.46 -24.29 4.67
N HIS A 436 3.77 -23.17 4.48
CA HIS A 436 4.24 -22.05 3.68
C HIS A 436 5.45 -21.39 4.32
N SER A 437 5.39 -21.09 5.62
CA SER A 437 6.51 -20.57 6.41
C SER A 437 7.74 -21.47 6.30
N LEU A 438 7.61 -22.79 6.49
CA LEU A 438 8.73 -23.70 6.33
C LEU A 438 9.29 -23.70 4.89
N ARG A 439 8.43 -23.59 3.87
CA ARG A 439 8.89 -23.49 2.47
C ARG A 439 9.69 -22.22 2.20
N VAL A 440 9.36 -21.10 2.87
CA VAL A 440 10.13 -19.86 2.78
C VAL A 440 11.53 -20.08 3.38
N ASP A 441 11.64 -20.70 4.55
CA ASP A 441 12.94 -21.06 5.13
C ASP A 441 13.76 -21.94 4.19
N LEU A 442 13.13 -22.96 3.58
CA LEU A 442 13.79 -23.83 2.61
C LEU A 442 14.29 -23.06 1.38
N LYS A 443 13.52 -22.09 0.88
CA LYS A 443 13.96 -21.24 -0.24
C LYS A 443 15.19 -20.42 0.13
N HIS A 444 15.17 -19.72 1.26
CA HIS A 444 16.32 -18.95 1.72
C HIS A 444 17.55 -19.82 1.96
N LEU A 445 17.39 -20.98 2.61
CA LEU A 445 18.47 -21.94 2.83
C LEU A 445 19.09 -22.43 1.51
N MET A 446 18.26 -22.77 0.51
CA MET A 446 18.74 -23.18 -0.82
C MET A 446 19.44 -22.02 -1.55
N MET A 447 19.01 -20.77 -1.31
CA MET A 447 19.62 -19.56 -1.86
C MET A 447 20.86 -19.10 -1.09
N MET A 448 21.29 -19.82 -0.05
CA MET A 448 22.42 -19.45 0.82
C MET A 448 22.21 -18.10 1.52
N GLN A 449 20.95 -17.78 1.84
CA GLN A 449 20.54 -16.62 2.61
C GLN A 449 20.28 -17.07 4.05
N TYR A 450 21.32 -17.13 4.87
CA TYR A 450 21.23 -17.69 6.22
C TYR A 450 20.71 -16.67 7.23
N TYR A 451 21.09 -15.40 7.11
CA TYR A 451 20.60 -14.31 7.97
C TYR A 451 19.07 -14.26 8.10
N PRO A 452 18.27 -14.21 7.02
CA PRO A 452 16.80 -14.20 7.15
C PRO A 452 16.26 -15.47 7.80
N VAL A 453 16.90 -16.63 7.65
CA VAL A 453 16.47 -17.86 8.32
C VAL A 453 16.75 -17.79 9.83
N ALA A 454 17.85 -17.16 10.25
CA ALA A 454 18.14 -16.93 11.67
C ALA A 454 17.12 -15.97 12.30
N LEU A 455 16.79 -14.87 11.61
CA LEU A 455 15.73 -13.95 12.03
C LEU A 455 14.38 -14.64 12.15
N ARG A 456 14.02 -15.46 11.16
CA ARG A 456 12.77 -16.22 11.17
C ARG A 456 12.74 -17.26 12.30
N ALA A 457 13.86 -17.93 12.57
CA ALA A 457 13.97 -18.85 13.71
C ALA A 457 13.72 -18.12 15.04
N ARG A 458 14.32 -16.95 15.22
CA ARG A 458 14.08 -16.08 16.39
C ARG A 458 12.61 -15.65 16.49
N ALA A 459 12.01 -15.20 15.39
CA ALA A 459 10.59 -14.84 15.35
C ALA A 459 9.69 -16.01 15.81
N LEU A 460 9.97 -17.24 15.38
CA LEU A 460 9.22 -18.41 15.83
C LEU A 460 9.48 -18.75 17.31
N GLN A 461 10.68 -18.51 17.83
CA GLN A 461 10.99 -18.68 19.25
C GLN A 461 10.22 -17.69 20.13
N ASP A 462 10.13 -16.43 19.70
CA ASP A 462 9.35 -15.40 20.38
C ASP A 462 7.85 -15.73 20.36
N VAL A 463 7.30 -16.16 19.22
CA VAL A 463 5.90 -16.64 19.18
C VAL A 463 5.67 -17.82 20.12
N LEU A 464 6.63 -18.75 20.21
CA LEU A 464 6.53 -19.91 21.10
C LEU A 464 6.61 -19.54 22.59
N SER A 465 7.17 -18.38 22.95
CA SER A 465 7.27 -17.90 24.34
C SER A 465 5.96 -17.30 24.86
N GLY A 466 5.05 -16.91 23.95
CA GLY A 466 3.71 -16.40 24.27
C GLY A 466 3.54 -14.90 23.99
N PRO A 467 2.33 -14.35 24.18
CA PRO A 467 1.98 -12.98 23.75
C PRO A 467 2.77 -11.85 24.42
N ALA A 468 3.29 -12.07 25.63
CA ALA A 468 4.00 -11.06 26.39
C ALA A 468 5.25 -10.50 25.67
N HIS A 469 5.86 -11.30 24.78
CA HIS A 469 7.04 -10.87 24.04
C HIS A 469 6.77 -9.63 23.16
N MET A 470 5.55 -9.48 22.65
CA MET A 470 5.18 -8.41 21.72
C MET A 470 5.40 -7.02 22.33
N ARG A 471 5.10 -6.86 23.63
CA ARG A 471 5.40 -5.64 24.38
C ARG A 471 6.87 -5.59 24.79
N GLN A 472 7.39 -6.69 25.33
CA GLN A 472 8.73 -6.74 25.93
C GLN A 472 9.85 -6.40 24.94
N ASN A 473 9.71 -6.80 23.68
CA ASN A 473 10.74 -6.58 22.66
C ASN A 473 10.37 -5.51 21.62
N LEU A 474 9.31 -4.72 21.86
CA LEU A 474 8.82 -3.73 20.89
C LEU A 474 9.93 -2.77 20.44
N ALA A 475 10.66 -2.19 21.38
CA ALA A 475 11.75 -1.25 21.09
C ALA A 475 13.10 -1.93 20.79
N SER A 476 13.33 -3.17 21.25
CA SER A 476 14.64 -3.83 21.16
C SER A 476 14.77 -4.78 19.98
N ALA A 477 13.68 -5.31 19.43
CA ALA A 477 13.72 -6.35 18.39
C ALA A 477 14.41 -5.88 17.10
N MET A 478 14.21 -4.62 16.67
CA MET A 478 14.85 -4.09 15.47
C MET A 478 16.36 -3.90 15.65
N PRO A 479 16.85 -3.22 16.70
CA PRO A 479 18.30 -3.13 16.97
C PRO A 479 18.97 -4.50 17.03
N GLU A 480 18.40 -5.45 17.77
CA GLU A 480 18.98 -6.78 17.93
C GLU A 480 18.93 -7.60 16.62
N ALA A 481 17.90 -7.42 15.79
CA ALA A 481 17.86 -8.00 14.44
C ALA A 481 18.99 -7.46 13.56
N ARG A 482 19.23 -6.15 13.57
CA ARG A 482 20.32 -5.52 12.80
C ARG A 482 21.70 -5.96 13.29
N GLU A 483 21.90 -6.05 14.61
CA GLU A 483 23.15 -6.54 15.18
C GLU A 483 23.46 -7.97 14.74
N LEU A 484 22.43 -8.82 14.64
CA LEU A 484 22.59 -10.21 14.19
C LEU A 484 23.23 -10.29 12.79
N ALA A 485 23.01 -9.30 11.91
CA ALA A 485 23.58 -9.28 10.56
C ALA A 485 25.12 -9.39 10.56
N GLY A 486 25.80 -8.86 11.59
CA GLY A 486 27.27 -8.93 11.70
C GLY A 486 27.84 -10.36 11.75
N HIS A 487 27.01 -11.36 12.04
CA HIS A 487 27.40 -12.77 12.09
C HIS A 487 27.28 -13.50 10.73
N PHE A 488 26.81 -12.82 9.69
CA PHE A 488 26.43 -13.41 8.42
C PHE A 488 27.14 -12.70 7.26
N PRO A 489 28.19 -13.30 6.66
CA PRO A 489 28.96 -12.66 5.59
C PRO A 489 28.12 -12.20 4.40
N GLU A 490 26.99 -12.88 4.12
CA GLU A 490 26.12 -12.56 2.99
C GLU A 490 25.41 -11.20 3.11
N THR A 491 25.33 -10.61 4.31
CA THR A 491 24.68 -9.32 4.52
C THR A 491 25.59 -8.14 4.16
N ILE A 492 26.89 -8.39 3.95
CA ILE A 492 27.85 -7.36 3.59
C ILE A 492 27.63 -6.97 2.12
N VAL A 493 27.32 -5.69 1.89
CA VAL A 493 27.20 -5.13 0.54
C VAL A 493 28.56 -4.59 0.11
N HIS A 494 29.17 -5.23 -0.88
CA HIS A 494 30.44 -4.80 -1.44
C HIS A 494 30.21 -3.67 -2.47
N ARG A 495 30.72 -2.47 -2.16
CA ARG A 495 30.58 -1.25 -2.97
C ARG A 495 31.90 -0.64 -3.44
N ASP A 496 33.04 -1.17 -3.00
CA ASP A 496 34.36 -0.60 -3.26
C ASP A 496 34.70 -0.63 -4.77
N PRO A 497 34.81 0.53 -5.44
CA PRO A 497 35.14 0.59 -6.86
C PRO A 497 36.59 0.19 -7.16
N ASN A 498 37.50 0.29 -6.18
CA ASN A 498 38.90 -0.08 -6.34
C ASN A 498 39.12 -1.59 -6.19
N ARG A 499 38.16 -2.30 -5.61
CA ARG A 499 38.21 -3.76 -5.40
C ARG A 499 36.96 -4.43 -5.96
N VAL A 500 36.80 -4.36 -7.27
CA VAL A 500 35.67 -4.98 -7.99
C VAL A 500 35.72 -6.50 -7.83
N LEU A 501 34.65 -7.07 -7.26
CA LEU A 501 34.50 -8.52 -7.15
C LEU A 501 34.08 -9.11 -8.51
N HIS A 502 34.82 -10.14 -8.94
CA HIS A 502 34.53 -10.91 -10.15
C HIS A 502 34.28 -12.37 -9.79
N SER A 503 33.32 -12.99 -10.48
CA SER A 503 33.10 -14.42 -10.42
C SER A 503 34.00 -15.19 -11.38
N ARG A 504 34.25 -16.46 -11.09
CA ARG A 504 35.13 -17.34 -11.90
C ARG A 504 34.57 -17.63 -13.28
N LYS A 505 33.24 -17.78 -13.40
CA LYS A 505 32.54 -18.16 -14.64
C LYS A 505 31.70 -17.03 -15.24
N GLY A 506 31.81 -15.82 -14.70
CA GLY A 506 31.12 -14.64 -15.21
C GLY A 506 29.60 -14.63 -14.96
N ARG A 507 28.96 -13.61 -15.55
CA ARG A 507 27.53 -13.34 -15.36
C ARG A 507 26.64 -14.32 -16.11
N GLN A 508 25.67 -14.89 -15.41
CA GLN A 508 24.62 -15.72 -15.99
C GLN A 508 23.48 -14.82 -16.46
N VAL A 509 23.06 -14.98 -17.72
CA VAL A 509 22.00 -14.18 -18.34
C VAL A 509 20.94 -15.13 -18.92
N PHE A 510 19.67 -14.79 -18.71
CA PHE A 510 18.54 -15.60 -19.15
C PHE A 510 17.60 -14.80 -20.05
N LYS A 511 16.75 -15.51 -20.79
CA LYS A 511 15.73 -14.88 -21.63
C LYS A 511 14.75 -14.09 -20.75
N ARG A 512 14.46 -12.85 -21.15
CA ARG A 512 13.41 -12.04 -20.51
C ARG A 512 12.05 -12.65 -20.83
N MET A 513 11.32 -13.05 -19.80
CA MET A 513 9.99 -13.61 -19.90
C MET A 513 8.94 -12.50 -19.74
N LYS A 514 7.69 -12.77 -20.17
CA LYS A 514 6.57 -11.88 -19.86
C LYS A 514 6.32 -11.86 -18.34
N GLN A 515 5.68 -10.81 -17.85
CA GLN A 515 5.28 -10.72 -16.46
C GLN A 515 4.39 -11.92 -16.09
N HIS A 516 4.61 -12.50 -14.91
CA HIS A 516 3.96 -13.73 -14.42
C HIS A 516 4.31 -15.05 -15.15
N ASP A 517 5.15 -15.02 -16.19
CA ASP A 517 5.70 -16.23 -16.81
C ASP A 517 7.06 -16.60 -16.21
N PHE A 518 7.15 -17.77 -15.58
CA PHE A 518 8.36 -18.25 -14.93
C PHE A 518 8.88 -19.55 -15.55
N ASP A 519 10.19 -19.67 -15.74
CA ASP A 519 10.88 -20.91 -16.15
C ASP A 519 11.16 -21.85 -14.96
N SER A 520 10.51 -21.61 -13.83
CA SER A 520 10.69 -22.39 -12.61
C SER A 520 10.19 -23.84 -12.78
N PRO A 521 10.84 -24.82 -12.12
CA PRO A 521 10.38 -26.20 -12.21
C PRO A 521 9.02 -26.36 -11.53
N THR A 522 8.09 -27.09 -12.17
CA THR A 522 6.75 -27.40 -11.66
C THR A 522 6.55 -28.91 -11.45
N GLY A 523 5.49 -29.31 -10.74
CA GLY A 523 5.08 -30.71 -10.61
C GLY A 523 6.16 -31.67 -10.08
N LEU A 524 6.41 -32.77 -10.78
CA LEU A 524 7.43 -33.76 -10.40
C LEU A 524 8.86 -33.20 -10.53
N ARG A 525 9.12 -32.34 -11.53
CA ARG A 525 10.43 -31.69 -11.70
C ARG A 525 10.77 -30.84 -10.48
N LEU A 526 9.80 -30.09 -9.95
CA LEU A 526 9.94 -29.34 -8.71
C LEU A 526 10.37 -30.23 -7.55
N ARG A 527 9.64 -31.32 -7.30
CA ARG A 527 9.94 -32.24 -6.19
C ARG A 527 11.35 -32.83 -6.32
N SER A 528 11.71 -33.25 -7.53
CA SER A 528 13.04 -33.81 -7.81
C SER A 528 14.16 -32.78 -7.64
N PHE A 529 13.96 -31.55 -8.10
CA PHE A 529 14.89 -30.43 -7.92
C PHE A 529 15.08 -30.13 -6.43
N THR A 530 13.99 -29.89 -5.70
CA THR A 530 14.07 -29.59 -4.27
C THR A 530 14.78 -30.70 -3.50
N MET A 531 14.41 -31.96 -3.70
CA MET A 531 15.07 -33.09 -3.02
C MET A 531 16.57 -33.16 -3.33
N ARG A 532 16.95 -33.05 -4.62
CA ARG A 532 18.36 -33.07 -5.04
C ARG A 532 19.15 -31.92 -4.42
N THR A 533 18.60 -30.71 -4.42
CA THR A 533 19.25 -29.53 -3.83
C THR A 533 19.42 -29.69 -2.32
N LEU A 534 18.37 -30.09 -1.60
CA LEU A 534 18.44 -30.31 -0.15
C LEU A 534 19.50 -31.36 0.20
N LEU A 535 19.53 -32.49 -0.51
CA LEU A 535 20.52 -33.55 -0.30
C LEU A 535 21.94 -33.12 -0.68
N ALA A 536 22.12 -32.39 -1.78
CA ALA A 536 23.42 -31.89 -2.19
C ALA A 536 23.99 -30.91 -1.17
N HIS A 537 23.19 -29.94 -0.72
CA HIS A 537 23.55 -28.97 0.31
C HIS A 537 23.81 -29.63 1.65
N TRP A 538 23.05 -30.69 1.98
CA TRP A 538 23.27 -31.47 3.18
C TRP A 538 24.57 -32.28 3.13
N LEU A 539 24.86 -32.99 2.04
CA LEU A 539 25.93 -34.01 2.01
C LEU A 539 27.27 -33.47 1.53
N ARG A 540 27.29 -32.61 0.51
CA ARG A 540 28.52 -32.21 -0.19
C ARG A 540 29.08 -30.92 0.40
N SER A 541 30.38 -30.87 0.67
CA SER A 541 31.06 -29.59 0.94
C SER A 541 31.21 -28.80 -0.37
N PRO A 542 31.24 -27.45 -0.32
CA PRO A 542 31.55 -26.63 -1.50
C PRO A 542 33.01 -26.84 -1.93
N ASP A 543 33.29 -26.64 -3.22
CA ASP A 543 34.66 -26.59 -3.74
C ASP A 543 35.40 -25.40 -3.10
N PRO A 544 36.58 -25.58 -2.48
CA PRO A 544 37.38 -24.49 -1.92
C PRO A 544 37.63 -23.34 -2.90
N ALA A 545 37.77 -23.63 -4.20
CA ALA A 545 37.96 -22.59 -5.21
C ALA A 545 36.71 -21.71 -5.39
N ASN A 546 35.51 -22.27 -5.23
CA ASN A 546 34.26 -21.52 -5.26
C ASN A 546 34.03 -20.73 -3.96
N VAL A 547 34.57 -21.19 -2.82
CA VAL A 547 34.51 -20.43 -1.56
C VAL A 547 35.45 -19.23 -1.59
N ALA A 548 36.67 -19.41 -2.11
CA ALA A 548 37.67 -18.34 -2.20
C ALA A 548 37.28 -17.24 -3.20
N GLN A 549 36.63 -17.61 -4.31
CA GLN A 549 36.13 -16.67 -5.32
C GLN A 549 34.75 -17.12 -5.82
N PRO A 550 33.73 -16.23 -5.86
CA PRO A 550 32.38 -16.59 -6.28
C PRO A 550 32.34 -17.35 -7.61
N GLU A 551 31.58 -18.43 -7.69
CA GLU A 551 31.56 -19.30 -8.87
C GLU A 551 30.97 -18.58 -10.09
N VAL A 552 29.82 -17.93 -9.90
CA VAL A 552 29.07 -17.20 -10.94
C VAL A 552 28.51 -15.87 -10.41
N GLU A 553 28.06 -15.01 -11.32
CA GLU A 553 27.36 -13.76 -10.99
C GLU A 553 25.94 -13.74 -11.55
N PHE A 554 24.99 -13.18 -10.78
CA PHE A 554 23.61 -12.94 -11.19
C PHE A 554 23.23 -11.48 -11.02
N GLY A 555 22.45 -10.96 -11.99
CA GLY A 555 21.64 -9.77 -11.72
C GLY A 555 20.52 -10.12 -10.74
N LYS A 556 20.04 -9.13 -9.96
CA LYS A 556 18.97 -9.36 -8.95
C LYS A 556 17.75 -10.08 -9.54
N GLY A 557 17.30 -9.66 -10.73
CA GLY A 557 16.15 -10.26 -11.42
C GLY A 557 16.36 -11.71 -11.87
N ASP A 558 17.60 -12.18 -12.00
CA ASP A 558 17.91 -13.56 -12.42
C ASP A 558 18.25 -14.49 -11.24
N ALA A 559 18.49 -13.93 -10.05
CA ALA A 559 18.91 -14.63 -8.84
C ALA A 559 17.74 -15.37 -8.15
N HIS A 560 17.12 -16.31 -8.87
CA HIS A 560 15.96 -17.04 -8.38
C HIS A 560 16.31 -18.31 -7.57
N TRP A 561 15.37 -18.73 -6.70
CA TRP A 561 15.50 -19.93 -5.85
C TRP A 561 15.62 -21.25 -6.62
N TRP A 562 15.37 -21.28 -7.93
CA TRP A 562 15.57 -22.46 -8.78
C TRP A 562 16.86 -22.43 -9.63
N ARG A 563 17.60 -21.31 -9.60
CA ARG A 563 18.85 -21.09 -10.35
C ARG A 563 20.07 -21.05 -9.43
N VAL A 564 20.02 -20.20 -8.40
CA VAL A 564 21.11 -20.01 -7.41
C VAL A 564 21.59 -21.31 -6.76
N PRO A 565 20.72 -22.24 -6.31
CA PRO A 565 21.17 -23.39 -5.51
C PRO A 565 22.02 -24.42 -6.26
N ARG A 566 22.22 -24.25 -7.57
CA ARG A 566 23.04 -25.12 -8.42
C ARG A 566 24.54 -24.86 -8.28
N PHE A 567 24.91 -23.76 -7.62
CA PHE A 567 26.28 -23.27 -7.48
C PHE A 567 26.70 -23.30 -6.01
N ASP A 568 28.01 -23.34 -5.77
CA ASP A 568 28.57 -23.31 -4.42
C ASP A 568 28.66 -21.91 -3.83
N SER A 569 28.78 -20.91 -4.70
CA SER A 569 28.81 -19.50 -4.32
C SER A 569 28.35 -18.64 -5.49
N VAL A 570 27.69 -17.53 -5.18
CA VAL A 570 27.18 -16.60 -6.18
C VAL A 570 27.42 -15.16 -5.75
N LEU A 571 27.71 -14.31 -6.72
CA LEU A 571 27.74 -12.87 -6.56
C LEU A 571 26.40 -12.32 -7.09
N VAL A 572 25.64 -11.60 -6.26
CA VAL A 572 24.31 -11.09 -6.62
C VAL A 572 24.30 -9.58 -6.54
N SER A 573 23.85 -8.90 -7.60
CA SER A 573 23.68 -7.46 -7.58
C SER A 573 22.59 -7.04 -6.58
N SER A 574 22.82 -5.92 -5.90
CA SER A 574 21.79 -5.26 -5.08
C SER A 574 20.65 -4.76 -5.97
N ALA A 575 19.44 -4.64 -5.42
CA ALA A 575 18.25 -4.26 -6.19
C ALA A 575 18.34 -2.83 -6.75
N ASP A 576 18.94 -1.92 -6.01
CA ASP A 576 19.26 -0.54 -6.40
C ASP A 576 20.51 -0.42 -7.29
N GLY A 577 21.19 -1.53 -7.57
CA GLY A 577 22.45 -1.56 -8.32
C GLY A 577 23.66 -0.97 -7.58
N SER A 578 23.53 -0.58 -6.31
CA SER A 578 24.58 0.14 -5.57
C SER A 578 25.78 -0.71 -5.16
N GLY A 579 25.65 -2.04 -5.23
CA GLY A 579 26.71 -2.97 -4.83
C GLY A 579 26.35 -4.42 -5.10
N LYS A 580 27.15 -5.33 -4.54
CA LYS A 580 26.95 -6.78 -4.70
C LYS A 580 27.05 -7.51 -3.36
N ASN A 581 26.22 -8.53 -3.17
CA ASN A 581 26.30 -9.47 -2.05
C ASN A 581 26.94 -10.78 -2.50
N VAL A 582 27.70 -11.42 -1.62
CA VAL A 582 28.30 -12.74 -1.85
C VAL A 582 27.53 -13.77 -1.06
N TYR A 583 26.91 -14.74 -1.74
CA TYR A 583 26.25 -15.85 -1.09
C TYR A 583 27.12 -17.09 -1.26
N THR A 584 27.46 -17.75 -0.16
CA THR A 584 28.37 -18.90 -0.16
C THR A 584 27.77 -20.03 0.66
N ARG A 585 27.84 -21.24 0.12
CA ARG A 585 27.30 -22.42 0.76
C ARG A 585 28.13 -22.81 1.99
N ASP A 586 27.49 -22.88 3.16
CA ASP A 586 28.07 -23.45 4.37
C ASP A 586 27.27 -24.68 4.80
N ARG A 587 27.90 -25.86 4.71
CA ARG A 587 27.26 -27.14 5.01
C ARG A 587 26.88 -27.29 6.49
N ALA A 588 27.71 -26.79 7.41
CA ALA A 588 27.45 -26.92 8.84
C ALA A 588 26.31 -25.99 9.26
N GLN A 589 26.35 -24.74 8.81
CA GLN A 589 25.30 -23.75 9.05
C GLN A 589 23.97 -24.18 8.44
N TYR A 590 23.98 -24.64 7.18
CA TYR A 590 22.80 -25.16 6.50
C TYR A 590 22.14 -26.30 7.28
N ARG A 591 22.92 -27.32 7.71
CA ARG A 591 22.39 -28.46 8.47
C ARG A 591 21.75 -28.03 9.80
N ARG A 592 22.43 -27.15 10.54
CA ARG A 592 21.95 -26.63 11.82
C ARG A 592 20.63 -25.90 11.65
N MET A 593 20.58 -24.96 10.71
CA MET A 593 19.42 -24.08 10.51
C MET A 593 18.23 -24.81 9.88
N LEU A 594 18.46 -25.77 8.98
CA LEU A 594 17.40 -26.63 8.48
C LEU A 594 16.77 -27.47 9.59
N THR A 595 17.61 -28.09 10.43
CA THR A 595 17.15 -28.92 11.57
C THR A 595 16.36 -28.07 12.56
N GLU A 596 16.86 -26.88 12.87
CA GLU A 596 16.19 -25.94 13.77
C GLU A 596 14.85 -25.46 13.20
N SER A 597 14.79 -25.06 11.92
CA SER A 597 13.55 -24.65 11.26
C SER A 597 12.49 -25.74 11.33
N VAL A 598 12.85 -26.99 11.01
CA VAL A 598 11.93 -28.14 11.11
C VAL A 598 11.48 -28.36 12.56
N ARG A 599 12.40 -28.25 13.54
CA ARG A 599 12.09 -28.39 14.96
C ARG A 599 11.10 -27.32 15.42
N LEU A 600 11.34 -26.06 15.09
CA LEU A 600 10.50 -24.93 15.49
C LEU A 600 9.11 -25.04 14.86
N HIS A 601 9.00 -25.35 13.56
CA HIS A 601 7.71 -25.55 12.91
C HIS A 601 6.92 -26.73 13.48
N ARG A 602 7.59 -27.83 13.87
CA ARG A 602 6.94 -28.96 14.57
C ARG A 602 6.43 -28.55 15.95
N ARG A 603 7.23 -27.82 16.73
CA ARG A 603 6.83 -27.29 18.05
C ARG A 603 5.64 -26.34 17.92
N LEU A 604 5.70 -25.40 16.97
CA LEU A 604 4.65 -24.44 16.70
C LEU A 604 3.35 -25.15 16.30
N ARG A 605 3.40 -26.11 15.38
CA ARG A 605 2.22 -26.90 15.00
C ARG A 605 1.61 -27.68 16.16
N ARG A 606 2.45 -28.27 17.02
CA ARG A 606 2.00 -29.01 18.22
C ARG A 606 1.33 -28.08 19.23
N ASN A 607 1.91 -26.92 19.48
CA ASN A 607 1.45 -25.95 20.47
C ASN A 607 0.42 -24.96 19.93
N TRP A 608 0.05 -25.02 18.65
CA TRP A 608 -0.84 -24.06 18.00
C TRP A 608 -2.16 -23.83 18.75
N PRO A 609 -2.92 -24.86 19.18
CA PRO A 609 -4.18 -24.61 19.89
C PRO A 609 -3.99 -23.86 21.21
N ARG A 610 -2.92 -24.17 21.95
CA ARG A 610 -2.56 -23.48 23.19
C ARG A 610 -2.19 -22.02 22.92
N LEU A 611 -1.30 -21.79 21.96
CA LEU A 611 -0.87 -20.44 21.59
C LEU A 611 -2.05 -19.61 21.08
N GLN A 612 -2.90 -20.17 20.23
CA GLN A 612 -4.09 -19.48 19.74
C GLN A 612 -4.99 -19.02 20.89
N ALA A 613 -5.22 -19.87 21.90
CA ALA A 613 -5.96 -19.48 23.10
C ALA A 613 -5.25 -18.38 23.90
N GLU A 614 -3.94 -18.51 24.13
CA GLU A 614 -3.13 -17.53 24.87
C GLU A 614 -3.11 -16.15 24.18
N TYR A 615 -2.89 -16.11 22.86
CA TYR A 615 -2.85 -14.87 22.09
C TYR A 615 -4.23 -14.19 22.02
N ARG A 616 -5.30 -14.96 21.76
CA ARG A 616 -6.67 -14.41 21.75
C ARG A 616 -7.09 -13.89 23.13
N ALA A 617 -6.72 -14.58 24.20
CA ALA A 617 -7.02 -14.12 25.56
C ALA A 617 -6.22 -12.85 25.95
N ALA A 618 -4.99 -12.71 25.44
CA ALA A 618 -4.16 -11.54 25.70
C ALA A 618 -4.49 -10.33 24.81
N LEU A 619 -5.17 -10.55 23.67
CA LEU A 619 -5.43 -9.52 22.67
C LEU A 619 -6.07 -8.24 23.24
N PRO A 620 -7.15 -8.29 24.04
CA PRO A 620 -7.76 -7.08 24.59
C PRO A 620 -6.79 -6.23 25.40
N GLN A 621 -5.89 -6.86 26.17
CA GLN A 621 -4.87 -6.15 26.93
C GLN A 621 -3.76 -5.60 26.02
N LEU A 622 -3.29 -6.37 25.04
CA LEU A 622 -2.21 -5.98 24.13
C LEU A 622 -2.53 -4.69 23.34
N VAL A 623 -3.80 -4.53 22.97
CA VAL A 623 -4.29 -3.44 22.12
C VAL A 623 -5.06 -2.37 22.88
N SER A 624 -5.23 -2.53 24.20
CA SER A 624 -5.92 -1.53 25.02
C SER A 624 -5.19 -0.19 25.03
N ASP A 625 -5.97 0.89 25.11
CA ASP A 625 -5.49 2.25 25.27
C ASP A 625 -4.55 2.38 26.49
N ASP A 626 -4.95 1.81 27.64
CA ASP A 626 -4.14 1.80 28.87
C ASP A 626 -2.79 1.09 28.71
N SER A 627 -2.74 0.00 27.94
CA SER A 627 -1.48 -0.73 27.71
C SER A 627 -0.51 0.12 26.90
N TRP A 628 -1.01 0.77 25.84
CA TRP A 628 -0.24 1.67 25.00
C TRP A 628 0.19 2.93 25.74
N ARG A 629 -0.69 3.54 26.56
CA ARG A 629 -0.32 4.69 27.41
C ARG A 629 0.91 4.40 28.26
N ARG A 630 0.97 3.22 28.90
CA ARG A 630 2.16 2.81 29.67
C ARG A 630 3.40 2.66 28.80
N ILE A 631 3.27 2.17 27.57
CA ILE A 631 4.40 2.06 26.63
C ILE A 631 4.90 3.46 26.24
N PHE A 632 3.99 4.40 25.98
CA PHE A 632 4.36 5.78 25.66
C PHE A 632 5.05 6.46 26.84
N GLU A 633 4.55 6.28 28.07
CA GLU A 633 5.18 6.82 29.29
C GLU A 633 6.57 6.23 29.56
N GLU A 634 6.77 4.93 29.31
CA GLU A 634 8.07 4.25 29.43
C GLU A 634 9.10 4.71 28.37
N GLN A 635 8.66 5.32 27.28
CA GLN A 635 9.47 5.71 26.11
C GLN A 635 9.41 7.22 25.80
N ALA A 636 8.83 8.02 26.71
CA ALA A 636 8.63 9.46 26.58
C ALA A 636 9.93 10.27 26.69
#